data_AF-A0A8C6ZB29-F1
#
_entry.id   AF-A0A8C6ZB29-F1
#
_cell.length_a   1.000
_cell.length_b   1.000
_cell.length_c   1.000
_cell.angle_alpha   90.00
_cell.angle_beta   90.00
_cell.angle_gamma   90.00
#
_symmetry.space_group_name_H-M   'P 1'
#
loop_
_entity.id
_entity.type
_entity.pdbx_description
1 polymer ?
#
loop_
_entity_poly.entity_id
_entity_poly.type
_entity_poly.pdbx_seq_one_letter_code
_entity_poly.pdbx_strand_id
1 'polypeptide(L)'
;MFLSASAPVSRGYKQLVLWCLDFKPPFRPPRPLAFCRRYGAFGCCDERRDGALLQRFYRLSARLDGPAYAACAGHLQELLCQECSPYAAHLYDAEDPSTPVRTIPGLCQDYCVQVWQKCRSIFQYLSTDKELIALEHNVAKFCRYLSLEDVDYCFPHLLANENLNQNLGFVTANAEGCLQLCLVEVANGLRNPVAMVHANDGTHRFFVAEQVGLVWTYLPDRSRLEKPFLNISEAVLTSPWEGDERGFLGIVFHPKFKFNGKVYVYYSVEVRYEERIRISEFRISPADMNTLDHGSERIILEVEEPASNHNGGELLFGDDGYLYIFTGDGGMAGDPFGTFGNAQNKSTLLGKVLRIDVDNNDRGPLYRIPPDNPFVDEPGARPEVYAYGVRNMWRCSFDRGEPHTKEGKGRLFCGDVGQNKYEEIDIVEKGKNYGWRAREGFSCYDKKLCTNSSIDDVLPIYAYPHKMGKSVTGGYVYRGCESPNLNGLYIFGDFMSGRLMSLKEDHATGEWQYSEICMGTGQTCMFPGLINNYYQYIISFAEDEAGKWLVLSHFEPFAYCGSSERAPSGRQVTEHEAVGLSSTCGFHSQLLLSIKLKPPNALQVVPCLAPEAPFVQSYQSGGERRRGLLKKPSGPPRDGAVRLAGERGPERDRGRVEVHAEGRWGTVCDDGWGAAAAAVVCRQLGFARAVRASKKAEFGAGSRLPILLDDVRCSGRERGLLECAHAGLGAHDCTHEEDAGVVCSHRPEEEEGEEGW
;
A
#
# COMPACT_ATOMS: atom_id res chain seq x y z
N MET A 1 1.41 -45.76 4.61
CA MET A 1 0.08 -45.15 4.42
C MET A 1 0.29 -43.73 3.94
N PHE A 2 0.12 -43.49 2.64
CA PHE A 2 0.17 -42.15 2.05
C PHE A 2 -1.24 -41.56 2.13
N LEU A 3 -1.41 -40.48 2.89
CA LEU A 3 -2.58 -39.62 2.79
C LEU A 3 -2.23 -38.49 1.83
N SER A 4 -2.74 -38.58 0.60
CA SER A 4 -2.78 -37.45 -0.32
C SER A 4 -3.80 -36.44 0.21
N ALA A 5 -3.34 -35.32 0.73
CA ALA A 5 -4.21 -34.17 0.94
C ALA A 5 -4.50 -33.55 -0.43
N SER A 6 -5.67 -33.87 -1.00
CA SER A 6 -6.24 -33.12 -2.10
C SER A 6 -6.55 -31.70 -1.62
N ALA A 7 -5.73 -30.73 -2.02
CA ALA A 7 -6.04 -29.32 -1.85
C ALA A 7 -7.40 -29.03 -2.54
N PRO A 8 -8.32 -28.28 -1.91
CA PRO A 8 -9.58 -27.95 -2.54
C PRO A 8 -9.30 -27.09 -3.79
N VAL A 9 -9.84 -27.52 -4.93
CA VAL A 9 -9.72 -26.87 -6.24
C VAL A 9 -10.05 -25.36 -6.17
N SER A 10 -10.92 -24.96 -5.22
CA SER A 10 -11.30 -23.56 -4.97
C SER A 10 -10.18 -22.64 -4.47
N ARG A 11 -9.19 -23.15 -3.70
CA ARG A 11 -8.01 -22.35 -3.30
C ARG A 11 -7.08 -22.06 -4.49
N GLY A 12 -6.98 -23.01 -5.43
CA GLY A 12 -6.15 -22.87 -6.63
C GLY A 12 -6.66 -21.82 -7.61
N TYR A 13 -7.99 -21.64 -7.71
CA TYR A 13 -8.60 -20.63 -8.59
C TYR A 13 -8.48 -19.20 -8.06
N LYS A 14 -8.62 -18.97 -6.75
CA LYS A 14 -8.33 -17.65 -6.13
C LYS A 14 -6.88 -17.22 -6.39
N GLN A 15 -5.95 -18.15 -6.25
CA GLN A 15 -4.53 -17.88 -6.53
C GLN A 15 -4.27 -17.59 -8.02
N LEU A 16 -5.04 -18.20 -8.91
CA LEU A 16 -4.96 -18.02 -10.37
C LEU A 16 -5.42 -16.64 -10.85
N VAL A 17 -6.44 -16.10 -10.19
CA VAL A 17 -7.01 -14.78 -10.50
C VAL A 17 -6.09 -13.67 -10.01
N LEU A 18 -5.44 -13.85 -8.85
CA LEU A 18 -4.40 -12.93 -8.38
C LEU A 18 -3.19 -12.86 -9.32
N TRP A 19 -2.88 -13.92 -10.08
CA TRP A 19 -1.75 -13.89 -11.01
C TRP A 19 -1.94 -12.87 -12.14
N CYS A 20 -3.17 -12.60 -12.60
CA CYS A 20 -3.42 -11.53 -13.57
C CYS A 20 -3.12 -10.14 -13.01
N LEU A 21 -3.32 -9.94 -11.70
CA LEU A 21 -2.90 -8.74 -10.97
C LEU A 21 -1.36 -8.71 -10.81
N ASP A 22 -0.67 -9.84 -10.94
CA ASP A 22 0.81 -9.95 -10.89
C ASP A 22 1.51 -9.84 -12.25
N PHE A 23 0.75 -9.79 -13.36
CA PHE A 23 1.32 -9.66 -14.69
C PHE A 23 1.40 -8.23 -15.15
N LYS A 24 2.54 -7.92 -15.77
CA LYS A 24 3.00 -6.58 -16.13
C LYS A 24 2.19 -5.96 -17.29
N PRO A 25 1.54 -4.79 -17.11
CA PRO A 25 1.08 -3.98 -18.23
C PRO A 25 2.18 -3.20 -19.01
N PRO A 26 1.94 -2.81 -20.28
CA PRO A 26 0.77 -3.17 -21.07
C PRO A 26 0.70 -4.70 -21.14
N PHE A 27 -0.51 -5.27 -20.99
CA PHE A 27 -0.77 -6.71 -20.89
C PHE A 27 -0.44 -7.41 -22.23
N ARG A 28 0.81 -7.31 -22.62
CA ARG A 28 1.41 -7.76 -23.86
C ARG A 28 2.46 -8.74 -23.40
N PRO A 29 2.17 -10.04 -23.46
CA PRO A 29 3.15 -11.03 -23.12
C PRO A 29 4.44 -10.76 -23.90
N PRO A 30 5.62 -10.87 -23.26
CA PRO A 30 6.90 -10.51 -23.87
C PRO A 30 7.22 -11.31 -25.14
N ARG A 31 6.49 -12.43 -25.35
CA ARG A 31 6.47 -13.21 -26.57
C ARG A 31 5.03 -13.50 -26.98
N PRO A 32 4.72 -13.60 -28.29
CA PRO A 32 3.38 -13.96 -28.75
C PRO A 32 2.90 -15.29 -28.14
N LEU A 33 1.68 -15.30 -27.60
CA LEU A 33 1.04 -16.54 -27.13
C LEU A 33 0.71 -17.45 -28.31
N ALA A 34 0.95 -18.75 -28.16
CA ALA A 34 0.71 -19.73 -29.20
C ALA A 34 -0.73 -20.25 -29.17
N PHE A 35 -1.29 -20.43 -27.97
CA PHE A 35 -2.62 -21.01 -27.76
C PHE A 35 -3.69 -19.92 -27.56
N CYS A 36 -3.56 -19.07 -26.54
CA CYS A 36 -4.51 -18.00 -26.22
C CYS A 36 -4.22 -16.71 -26.99
N ARG A 37 -4.08 -16.81 -28.32
CA ARG A 37 -3.63 -15.72 -29.21
C ARG A 37 -4.42 -14.42 -29.09
N ARG A 38 -5.72 -14.49 -28.78
CA ARG A 38 -6.58 -13.30 -28.60
C ARG A 38 -6.03 -12.39 -27.49
N TYR A 39 -5.46 -12.97 -26.45
CA TYR A 39 -4.84 -12.27 -25.32
C TYR A 39 -3.39 -11.84 -25.58
N GLY A 40 -2.85 -12.03 -26.79
CA GLY A 40 -1.47 -11.67 -27.13
C GLY A 40 -1.18 -10.16 -27.11
N ALA A 41 -2.22 -9.31 -27.10
CA ALA A 41 -2.08 -7.86 -27.10
C ALA A 41 -2.61 -7.16 -25.83
N PHE A 42 -3.42 -7.85 -25.02
CA PHE A 42 -4.10 -7.27 -23.85
C PHE A 42 -4.30 -8.24 -22.66
N GLY A 43 -3.74 -9.46 -22.68
CA GLY A 43 -3.91 -10.42 -21.58
C GLY A 43 -2.66 -10.70 -20.74
N CYS A 44 -2.89 -11.35 -19.60
CA CYS A 44 -1.89 -11.54 -18.57
C CYS A 44 -1.01 -12.77 -18.75
N CYS A 45 -1.42 -13.78 -19.54
CA CYS A 45 -0.66 -15.03 -19.61
C CYS A 45 0.75 -14.82 -20.18
N ASP A 46 1.74 -15.52 -19.63
CA ASP A 46 3.06 -15.73 -20.25
C ASP A 46 3.11 -17.05 -21.05
N GLU A 47 4.26 -17.32 -21.67
CA GLU A 47 4.50 -18.54 -22.45
C GLU A 47 4.27 -19.83 -21.62
N ARG A 48 4.63 -19.80 -20.33
CA ARG A 48 4.47 -20.95 -19.43
C ARG A 48 3.00 -21.22 -19.14
N ARG A 49 2.22 -20.19 -18.81
CA ARG A 49 0.79 -20.30 -18.54
C ARG A 49 0.01 -20.71 -19.79
N ASP A 50 0.34 -20.11 -20.92
CA ASP A 50 -0.24 -20.46 -22.22
C ASP A 50 0.01 -21.94 -22.58
N GLY A 51 1.24 -22.42 -22.33
CA GLY A 51 1.57 -23.84 -22.46
C GLY A 51 0.80 -24.75 -21.50
N ALA A 52 0.58 -24.33 -20.25
CA ALA A 52 -0.23 -25.10 -19.29
C ALA A 52 -1.70 -25.20 -19.70
N LEU A 53 -2.27 -24.11 -20.24
CA LEU A 53 -3.63 -24.08 -20.79
C LEU A 53 -3.77 -24.98 -22.01
N LEU A 54 -2.78 -24.98 -22.91
CA LEU A 54 -2.73 -25.89 -24.06
C LEU A 54 -2.73 -27.36 -23.62
N GLN A 55 -1.95 -27.70 -22.60
CA GLN A 55 -1.93 -29.06 -22.04
C GLN A 55 -3.27 -29.44 -21.41
N ARG A 56 -3.94 -28.51 -20.73
CA ARG A 56 -5.29 -28.72 -20.18
C ARG A 56 -6.32 -28.94 -21.30
N PHE A 57 -6.24 -28.16 -22.37
CA PHE A 57 -7.09 -28.29 -23.55
C PHE A 57 -7.02 -29.70 -24.15
N TYR A 58 -5.81 -30.23 -24.42
CA TYR A 58 -5.67 -31.58 -24.98
C TYR A 58 -6.22 -32.67 -24.06
N ARG A 59 -6.04 -32.55 -22.73
CA ARG A 59 -6.60 -33.52 -21.78
C ARG A 59 -8.12 -33.54 -21.76
N LEU A 60 -8.75 -32.38 -21.89
CA LEU A 60 -10.21 -32.25 -21.89
C LEU A 60 -10.80 -32.68 -23.24
N SER A 61 -10.17 -32.26 -24.34
CA SER A 61 -10.66 -32.55 -25.68
C SER A 61 -10.54 -34.03 -26.05
N ALA A 62 -9.59 -34.77 -25.46
CA ALA A 62 -9.49 -36.23 -25.58
C ALA A 62 -10.71 -36.99 -25.01
N ARG A 63 -11.57 -36.33 -24.23
CA ARG A 63 -12.82 -36.91 -23.70
C ARG A 63 -14.03 -36.68 -24.61
N LEU A 64 -13.87 -35.91 -25.69
CA LEU A 64 -14.90 -35.63 -26.67
C LEU A 64 -14.83 -36.65 -27.80
N ASP A 65 -15.97 -37.07 -28.33
CA ASP A 65 -16.01 -37.85 -29.57
C ASP A 65 -15.68 -36.97 -30.78
N GLY A 66 -15.43 -37.58 -31.95
CA GLY A 66 -15.02 -36.85 -33.15
C GLY A 66 -15.96 -35.68 -33.54
N PRO A 67 -17.28 -35.89 -33.61
CA PRO A 67 -18.24 -34.82 -33.89
C PRO A 67 -18.28 -33.72 -32.82
N ALA A 68 -18.27 -34.08 -31.52
CA ALA A 68 -18.26 -33.09 -30.44
C ALA A 68 -16.95 -32.30 -30.41
N TYR A 69 -15.82 -32.95 -30.67
CA TYR A 69 -14.54 -32.26 -30.81
C TYR A 69 -14.59 -31.22 -31.93
N ALA A 70 -15.05 -31.61 -33.12
CA ALA A 70 -15.14 -30.71 -34.27
C ALA A 70 -16.08 -29.51 -34.01
N ALA A 71 -17.16 -29.72 -33.25
CA ALA A 71 -18.11 -28.66 -32.92
C ALA A 71 -17.65 -27.76 -31.75
N CYS A 72 -16.92 -28.30 -30.78
CA CYS A 72 -16.74 -27.67 -29.47
C CYS A 72 -15.31 -27.29 -29.10
N ALA A 73 -14.30 -27.75 -29.84
CA ALA A 73 -12.91 -27.42 -29.58
C ALA A 73 -12.65 -25.91 -29.50
N GLY A 74 -13.24 -25.12 -30.39
CA GLY A 74 -13.11 -23.65 -30.37
C GLY A 74 -13.63 -23.02 -29.08
N HIS A 75 -14.87 -23.35 -28.69
CA HIS A 75 -15.47 -22.85 -27.46
C HIS A 75 -14.72 -23.32 -26.21
N LEU A 76 -14.23 -24.56 -26.21
CA LEU A 76 -13.41 -25.09 -25.12
C LEU A 76 -12.12 -24.28 -24.96
N GLN A 77 -11.42 -23.97 -26.06
CA GLN A 77 -10.25 -23.11 -26.03
C GLN A 77 -10.59 -21.71 -25.52
N GLU A 78 -11.66 -21.10 -26.01
CA GLU A 78 -12.07 -19.75 -25.61
C GLU A 78 -12.37 -19.65 -24.10
N LEU A 79 -13.08 -20.64 -23.54
CA LEU A 79 -13.38 -20.69 -22.10
C LEU A 79 -12.11 -20.86 -21.26
N LEU A 80 -11.19 -21.74 -21.66
CA LEU A 80 -9.92 -21.93 -20.95
C LEU A 80 -9.04 -20.67 -20.98
N CYS A 81 -9.02 -19.97 -22.11
CA CYS A 81 -8.22 -18.75 -22.27
C CYS A 81 -8.74 -17.57 -21.46
N GLN A 82 -9.92 -17.64 -20.82
CA GLN A 82 -10.40 -16.58 -19.93
C GLN A 82 -9.52 -16.40 -18.70
N GLU A 83 -8.74 -17.41 -18.33
CA GLU A 83 -7.70 -17.28 -17.30
C GLU A 83 -6.59 -16.29 -17.68
N CYS A 84 -6.46 -15.95 -18.97
CA CYS A 84 -5.53 -14.93 -19.46
C CYS A 84 -6.13 -13.53 -19.53
N SER A 85 -7.43 -13.36 -19.22
CA SER A 85 -8.11 -12.08 -19.30
C SER A 85 -7.67 -11.15 -18.17
N PRO A 86 -7.37 -9.86 -18.43
CA PRO A 86 -7.08 -8.90 -17.36
C PRO A 86 -8.28 -8.70 -16.42
N TYR A 87 -9.47 -9.15 -16.83
CA TYR A 87 -10.70 -9.17 -16.05
C TYR A 87 -11.04 -10.56 -15.50
N ALA A 88 -10.06 -11.47 -15.40
CA ALA A 88 -10.30 -12.83 -14.88
C ALA A 88 -10.96 -12.81 -13.49
N ALA A 89 -10.65 -11.82 -12.66
CA ALA A 89 -11.28 -11.68 -11.36
C ALA A 89 -12.80 -11.49 -11.45
N HIS A 90 -13.26 -10.53 -12.28
CA HIS A 90 -14.68 -10.31 -12.58
C HIS A 90 -15.32 -11.54 -13.22
N LEU A 91 -14.63 -12.16 -14.17
CA LEU A 91 -15.17 -13.33 -14.89
C LEU A 91 -15.41 -14.52 -13.97
N TYR A 92 -14.61 -14.70 -12.91
CA TYR A 92 -14.71 -15.86 -12.03
C TYR A 92 -15.32 -15.55 -10.67
N ASP A 93 -15.92 -14.36 -10.45
CA ASP A 93 -16.38 -13.87 -9.14
C ASP A 93 -15.32 -14.06 -8.03
N ALA A 94 -14.06 -13.86 -8.41
CA ALA A 94 -12.91 -14.06 -7.53
C ALA A 94 -12.44 -12.76 -6.88
N GLU A 95 -13.33 -11.76 -6.89
CA GLU A 95 -13.08 -10.41 -6.42
C GLU A 95 -13.16 -10.34 -4.91
N ASP A 96 -14.10 -11.11 -4.34
CA ASP A 96 -14.39 -11.15 -2.92
C ASP A 96 -13.89 -12.45 -2.27
N PRO A 97 -13.13 -12.37 -1.17
CA PRO A 97 -12.83 -13.54 -0.34
C PRO A 97 -14.07 -14.28 0.15
N SER A 98 -15.22 -13.63 0.32
CA SER A 98 -16.45 -14.26 0.80
C SER A 98 -17.28 -14.93 -0.31
N THR A 99 -17.14 -14.48 -1.57
CA THR A 99 -17.80 -15.09 -2.71
C THR A 99 -17.11 -16.39 -3.15
N PRO A 100 -17.88 -17.48 -3.35
CA PRO A 100 -17.36 -18.70 -3.96
C PRO A 100 -16.90 -18.44 -5.40
N VAL A 101 -15.64 -18.75 -5.69
CA VAL A 101 -15.09 -18.58 -7.04
C VAL A 101 -15.77 -19.54 -8.01
N ARG A 102 -16.24 -18.99 -9.12
CA ARG A 102 -16.83 -19.76 -10.20
C ARG A 102 -15.78 -20.66 -10.82
N THR A 103 -16.21 -21.83 -11.27
CA THR A 103 -15.36 -22.75 -12.03
C THR A 103 -15.39 -22.48 -13.53
N ILE A 104 -16.39 -21.73 -14.00
CA ILE A 104 -16.62 -21.33 -15.40
C ILE A 104 -16.71 -19.81 -15.44
N PRO A 105 -16.07 -19.13 -16.42
CA PRO A 105 -16.14 -17.69 -16.52
C PRO A 105 -17.58 -17.23 -16.80
N GLY A 106 -17.91 -16.03 -16.33
CA GLY A 106 -19.16 -15.37 -16.59
C GLY A 106 -19.38 -15.14 -18.08
N LEU A 107 -20.50 -15.63 -18.61
CA LEU A 107 -20.81 -15.60 -20.03
C LEU A 107 -21.93 -14.61 -20.32
N CYS A 108 -21.81 -13.90 -21.44
CA CYS A 108 -22.92 -13.13 -21.98
C CYS A 108 -24.06 -14.08 -22.38
N GLN A 109 -25.29 -13.63 -22.20
CA GLN A 109 -26.48 -14.46 -22.37
C GLN A 109 -26.57 -15.10 -23.77
N ASP A 110 -26.27 -14.32 -24.81
CA ASP A 110 -26.25 -14.74 -26.22
C ASP A 110 -25.20 -15.82 -26.49
N TYR A 111 -23.97 -15.61 -26.00
CA TYR A 111 -22.88 -16.57 -26.14
C TYR A 111 -23.13 -17.84 -25.33
N CYS A 112 -23.64 -17.72 -24.10
CA CYS A 112 -24.00 -18.89 -23.30
C CYS A 112 -25.03 -19.78 -24.01
N VAL A 113 -26.10 -19.18 -24.56
CA VAL A 113 -27.12 -19.93 -25.30
C VAL A 113 -26.51 -20.63 -26.51
N GLN A 114 -25.61 -19.96 -27.23
CA GLN A 114 -24.91 -20.54 -28.38
C GLN A 114 -24.05 -21.76 -27.99
N VAL A 115 -23.23 -21.63 -26.94
CA VAL A 115 -22.37 -22.72 -26.45
C VAL A 115 -23.21 -23.86 -25.89
N TRP A 116 -24.28 -23.56 -25.14
CA TRP A 116 -25.16 -24.59 -24.58
C TRP A 116 -25.84 -25.41 -25.68
N GLN A 117 -26.35 -24.78 -26.74
CA GLN A 117 -27.04 -25.47 -27.84
C GLN A 117 -26.12 -26.43 -28.59
N LYS A 118 -24.86 -26.05 -28.80
CA LYS A 118 -23.91 -26.82 -29.60
C LYS A 118 -23.06 -27.77 -28.77
N CYS A 119 -22.77 -27.40 -27.52
CA CYS A 119 -21.62 -27.91 -26.78
C CYS A 119 -21.86 -28.08 -25.27
N ARG A 120 -23.11 -28.15 -24.78
CA ARG A 120 -23.40 -28.28 -23.33
C ARG A 120 -22.61 -29.39 -22.62
N SER A 121 -22.29 -30.49 -23.30
CA SER A 121 -21.55 -31.62 -22.74
C SER A 121 -20.10 -31.31 -22.36
N ILE A 122 -19.53 -30.16 -22.76
CA ILE A 122 -18.17 -29.78 -22.35
C ILE A 122 -18.12 -29.29 -20.90
N PHE A 123 -19.21 -28.75 -20.36
CA PHE A 123 -19.22 -28.12 -19.03
C PHE A 123 -18.98 -29.14 -17.91
N GLN A 124 -19.43 -30.39 -18.06
CA GLN A 124 -19.15 -31.48 -17.11
C GLN A 124 -17.65 -31.83 -17.00
N TYR A 125 -16.85 -31.45 -18.00
CA TYR A 125 -15.40 -31.67 -18.01
C TYR A 125 -14.64 -30.43 -17.54
N LEU A 126 -15.23 -29.25 -17.70
CA LEU A 126 -14.64 -27.98 -17.30
C LEU A 126 -14.85 -27.66 -15.81
N SER A 127 -15.97 -28.10 -15.25
CA SER A 127 -16.39 -27.77 -13.89
C SER A 127 -16.73 -29.01 -13.07
N THR A 128 -16.46 -28.94 -11.77
CA THR A 128 -16.92 -29.92 -10.77
C THR A 128 -18.14 -29.42 -9.98
N ASP A 129 -18.72 -28.30 -10.39
CA ASP A 129 -19.86 -27.66 -9.75
C ASP A 129 -21.14 -28.48 -10.00
N LYS A 130 -21.67 -29.08 -8.94
CA LYS A 130 -22.83 -29.96 -9.01
C LYS A 130 -24.11 -29.19 -9.35
N GLU A 131 -24.23 -27.94 -8.94
CA GLU A 131 -25.42 -27.13 -9.23
C GLU A 131 -25.46 -26.76 -10.70
N LEU A 132 -24.34 -26.30 -11.26
CA LEU A 132 -24.22 -26.02 -12.68
C LEU A 132 -24.52 -27.25 -13.54
N ILE A 133 -23.96 -28.42 -13.17
CA ILE A 133 -24.19 -29.68 -13.89
C ILE A 133 -25.67 -30.09 -13.80
N ALA A 134 -26.33 -29.91 -12.65
CA ALA A 134 -27.76 -30.22 -12.51
C ALA A 134 -28.67 -29.35 -13.41
N LEU A 135 -28.19 -28.17 -13.82
CA LEU A 135 -28.91 -27.26 -14.71
C LEU A 135 -28.71 -27.57 -16.21
N GLU A 136 -27.91 -28.58 -16.58
CA GLU A 136 -27.52 -28.87 -17.98
C GLU A 136 -28.72 -28.96 -18.94
N HIS A 137 -29.89 -29.42 -18.48
CA HIS A 137 -31.08 -29.57 -19.34
C HIS A 137 -32.02 -28.36 -19.36
N ASN A 138 -31.69 -27.25 -18.67
CA ASN A 138 -32.51 -26.05 -18.63
C ASN A 138 -31.69 -24.82 -19.04
N VAL A 139 -31.70 -24.49 -20.34
CA VAL A 139 -30.91 -23.38 -20.91
C VAL A 139 -31.13 -22.04 -20.20
N ALA A 140 -32.37 -21.72 -19.80
CA ALA A 140 -32.69 -20.45 -19.17
C ALA A 140 -32.08 -20.33 -17.77
N LYS A 141 -32.18 -21.40 -16.96
CA LYS A 141 -31.56 -21.43 -15.63
C LYS A 141 -30.04 -21.57 -15.72
N PHE A 142 -29.54 -22.39 -16.65
CA PHE A 142 -28.12 -22.59 -16.88
C PHE A 142 -27.41 -21.28 -17.26
N CYS A 143 -27.94 -20.55 -18.24
CA CYS A 143 -27.32 -19.28 -18.65
C CYS A 143 -27.51 -18.16 -17.64
N ARG A 144 -28.62 -18.14 -16.88
CA ARG A 144 -28.74 -17.24 -15.72
C ARG A 144 -27.75 -17.57 -14.61
N TYR A 145 -27.45 -18.85 -14.40
CA TYR A 145 -26.39 -19.24 -13.47
C TYR A 145 -25.04 -18.76 -13.96
N LEU A 146 -24.78 -18.81 -15.27
CA LEU A 146 -23.53 -18.35 -15.89
C LEU A 146 -23.42 -16.84 -16.15
N SER A 147 -24.48 -16.06 -15.94
CA SER A 147 -24.44 -14.61 -16.14
C SER A 147 -23.75 -13.89 -14.99
N LEU A 148 -23.12 -12.76 -15.30
CA LEU A 148 -22.63 -11.79 -14.31
C LEU A 148 -23.72 -10.74 -14.04
N GLU A 149 -23.68 -10.15 -12.85
CA GLU A 149 -24.53 -8.99 -12.53
C GLU A 149 -24.15 -7.76 -13.35
N ASP A 150 -22.85 -7.51 -13.49
CA ASP A 150 -22.31 -6.50 -14.40
C ASP A 150 -22.06 -7.10 -15.78
N VAL A 151 -22.96 -6.78 -16.71
CA VAL A 151 -22.93 -7.30 -18.08
C VAL A 151 -21.79 -6.74 -18.90
N ASP A 152 -21.14 -5.63 -18.49
CA ASP A 152 -20.03 -5.07 -19.24
C ASP A 152 -18.81 -6.02 -19.25
N TYR A 153 -18.67 -6.86 -18.22
CA TYR A 153 -17.58 -7.83 -18.05
C TYR A 153 -17.90 -9.23 -18.57
N CYS A 154 -19.07 -9.47 -19.15
CA CYS A 154 -19.42 -10.80 -19.61
C CYS A 154 -18.59 -11.20 -20.85
N PHE A 155 -18.21 -12.49 -20.95
CA PHE A 155 -17.50 -13.00 -22.12
C PHE A 155 -18.48 -13.42 -23.23
N PRO A 156 -18.24 -13.06 -24.52
CA PRO A 156 -17.05 -12.42 -25.07
C PRO A 156 -17.13 -10.90 -25.24
N HIS A 157 -18.23 -10.24 -24.86
CA HIS A 157 -18.45 -8.82 -25.15
C HIS A 157 -17.37 -7.93 -24.54
N LEU A 158 -16.85 -8.29 -23.37
CA LEU A 158 -15.72 -7.60 -22.71
C LEU A 158 -14.50 -7.41 -23.64
N LEU A 159 -14.28 -8.32 -24.59
CA LEU A 159 -13.14 -8.28 -25.52
C LEU A 159 -13.24 -7.14 -26.54
N ALA A 160 -14.46 -6.69 -26.82
CA ALA A 160 -14.75 -5.63 -27.78
C ALA A 160 -15.19 -4.34 -27.08
N ASN A 161 -15.26 -4.33 -25.74
CA ASN A 161 -15.71 -3.19 -24.97
C ASN A 161 -14.58 -2.14 -24.92
N GLU A 162 -14.61 -1.17 -25.83
CA GLU A 162 -13.58 -0.13 -25.91
C GLU A 162 -13.51 0.72 -24.63
N ASN A 163 -14.65 1.00 -23.99
CA ASN A 163 -14.69 1.78 -22.75
C ASN A 163 -13.95 1.08 -21.61
N LEU A 164 -14.13 -0.24 -21.48
CA LEU A 164 -13.40 -1.03 -20.50
C LEU A 164 -11.90 -1.12 -20.82
N ASN A 165 -11.52 -1.23 -22.10
CA ASN A 165 -10.15 -1.54 -22.51
C ASN A 165 -9.25 -0.32 -22.76
N GLN A 166 -9.80 0.87 -22.99
CA GLN A 166 -9.03 2.06 -23.41
C GLN A 166 -8.06 2.59 -22.34
N ASN A 167 -8.41 2.51 -21.06
CA ASN A 167 -7.67 3.13 -19.95
C ASN A 167 -7.22 2.13 -18.88
N LEU A 168 -7.04 0.84 -19.24
CA LEU A 168 -6.61 -0.16 -18.25
C LEU A 168 -5.25 0.20 -17.66
N GLY A 169 -5.17 0.21 -16.34
CA GLY A 169 -3.95 0.55 -15.59
C GLY A 169 -3.68 2.06 -15.48
N PHE A 170 -4.37 2.94 -16.21
CA PHE A 170 -4.11 4.38 -16.11
C PHE A 170 -4.59 4.96 -14.77
N VAL A 171 -3.68 5.61 -14.06
CA VAL A 171 -3.98 6.36 -12.83
C VAL A 171 -4.51 7.73 -13.21
N THR A 172 -5.64 8.11 -12.59
CA THR A 172 -6.34 9.36 -12.90
C THR A 172 -6.21 10.31 -11.72
N ALA A 173 -6.06 11.59 -12.02
CA ALA A 173 -6.18 12.63 -11.01
C ALA A 173 -7.66 12.89 -10.68
N ASN A 174 -7.95 13.32 -9.45
CA ASN A 174 -9.24 13.92 -9.11
C ASN A 174 -9.32 15.38 -9.63
N ALA A 175 -10.44 16.07 -9.35
CA ALA A 175 -10.65 17.46 -9.75
C ALA A 175 -9.57 18.41 -9.20
N GLU A 176 -9.00 18.09 -8.04
CA GLU A 176 -7.93 18.84 -7.40
C GLU A 176 -6.52 18.49 -7.93
N GLY A 177 -6.40 17.60 -8.92
CA GLY A 177 -5.12 17.21 -9.51
C GLY A 177 -4.36 16.09 -8.75
N CYS A 178 -4.97 15.50 -7.72
CA CYS A 178 -4.37 14.43 -6.92
C CYS A 178 -4.51 13.06 -7.58
N LEU A 179 -3.39 12.37 -7.78
CA LEU A 179 -3.34 11.04 -8.40
C LEU A 179 -3.99 9.99 -7.48
N GLN A 180 -5.04 9.34 -7.96
CA GLN A 180 -5.80 8.38 -7.14
C GLN A 180 -5.26 6.95 -7.24
N LEU A 181 -4.77 6.44 -6.12
CA LEU A 181 -4.30 5.06 -5.96
C LEU A 181 -5.14 4.26 -4.97
N CYS A 182 -5.13 2.95 -5.11
CA CYS A 182 -5.60 2.03 -4.08
C CYS A 182 -4.44 1.17 -3.61
N LEU A 183 -4.60 0.59 -2.43
CA LEU A 183 -3.60 -0.27 -1.82
C LEU A 183 -4.19 -1.66 -1.57
N VAL A 184 -3.36 -2.67 -1.38
CA VAL A 184 -3.72 -4.03 -0.97
C VAL A 184 -2.85 -4.41 0.21
N GLU A 185 -3.44 -4.96 1.25
CA GLU A 185 -2.66 -5.51 2.36
C GLU A 185 -1.86 -6.75 1.93
N VAL A 186 -0.54 -6.69 2.12
CA VAL A 186 0.41 -7.77 1.81
C VAL A 186 0.81 -8.52 3.07
N ALA A 187 1.08 -7.79 4.15
CA ALA A 187 1.44 -8.36 5.44
C ALA A 187 0.93 -7.46 6.57
N ASN A 188 0.58 -8.08 7.70
CA ASN A 188 0.15 -7.39 8.90
C ASN A 188 0.84 -7.99 10.14
N GLY A 189 0.61 -7.37 11.30
CA GLY A 189 1.10 -7.88 12.59
C GLY A 189 2.62 -7.78 12.77
N LEU A 190 3.28 -6.89 12.02
CA LEU A 190 4.72 -6.65 12.07
C LEU A 190 5.09 -5.74 13.26
N ARG A 191 6.30 -5.90 13.79
CA ARG A 191 6.86 -5.13 14.92
C ARG A 191 7.81 -4.05 14.41
N ASN A 192 7.30 -2.85 14.22
CA ASN A 192 8.02 -1.71 13.64
C ASN A 192 8.89 -2.11 12.43
N PRO A 193 8.25 -2.49 11.30
CA PRO A 193 8.98 -2.93 10.12
C PRO A 193 9.73 -1.76 9.47
N VAL A 194 11.03 -1.93 9.25
CA VAL A 194 11.91 -0.86 8.74
C VAL A 194 12.22 -1.02 7.26
N ALA A 195 12.29 -2.26 6.76
CA ALA A 195 12.68 -2.54 5.38
C ALA A 195 11.94 -3.76 4.83
N MET A 196 11.68 -3.75 3.53
CA MET A 196 11.30 -4.94 2.78
C MET A 196 12.18 -5.02 1.52
N VAL A 197 12.71 -6.21 1.26
CA VAL A 197 13.59 -6.49 0.11
C VAL A 197 13.27 -7.82 -0.53
N HIS A 198 13.73 -8.03 -1.75
CA HIS A 198 13.69 -9.31 -2.45
C HIS A 198 15.10 -9.83 -2.74
N ALA A 199 15.23 -11.14 -2.92
CA ALA A 199 16.53 -11.79 -3.18
C ALA A 199 16.98 -11.77 -4.65
N ASN A 200 16.07 -11.41 -5.56
CA ASN A 200 16.29 -11.42 -7.02
C ASN A 200 16.85 -12.76 -7.53
N ASP A 201 16.38 -13.88 -6.96
CA ASP A 201 16.85 -15.24 -7.25
C ASP A 201 15.88 -16.04 -8.14
N GLY A 202 14.76 -15.42 -8.54
CA GLY A 202 13.65 -16.00 -9.29
C GLY A 202 12.61 -16.71 -8.43
N THR A 203 12.70 -16.63 -7.10
CA THR A 203 11.76 -17.29 -6.19
C THR A 203 10.55 -16.43 -5.86
N HIS A 204 10.58 -15.12 -6.14
CA HIS A 204 9.57 -14.13 -5.76
C HIS A 204 9.28 -14.08 -4.26
N ARG A 205 10.23 -14.56 -3.43
CA ARG A 205 10.18 -14.37 -1.98
C ARG A 205 10.58 -12.94 -1.64
N PHE A 206 9.97 -12.43 -0.59
CA PHE A 206 10.38 -11.17 0.00
C PHE A 206 10.65 -11.31 1.49
N PHE A 207 11.43 -10.37 2.00
CA PHE A 207 11.97 -10.39 3.35
C PHE A 207 11.61 -9.08 4.02
N VAL A 208 10.95 -9.15 5.17
CA VAL A 208 10.56 -7.97 5.95
C VAL A 208 11.42 -7.92 7.20
N ALA A 209 12.17 -6.85 7.36
CA ALA A 209 13.01 -6.60 8.52
C ALA A 209 12.28 -5.72 9.55
N GLU A 210 12.32 -6.15 10.79
CA GLU A 210 11.77 -5.47 11.96
C GLU A 210 12.89 -4.80 12.74
N GLN A 211 12.66 -3.59 13.27
CA GLN A 211 13.65 -2.79 14.01
C GLN A 211 14.32 -3.57 15.15
N VAL A 212 13.61 -4.56 15.71
CA VAL A 212 14.06 -5.41 16.81
C VAL A 212 15.13 -6.45 16.42
N GLY A 213 15.57 -6.51 15.16
CA GLY A 213 16.59 -7.46 14.70
C GLY A 213 16.05 -8.80 14.20
N LEU A 214 14.78 -8.84 13.79
CA LEU A 214 14.15 -9.99 13.16
C LEU A 214 13.93 -9.73 11.67
N VAL A 215 14.24 -10.72 10.83
CA VAL A 215 13.91 -10.69 9.40
C VAL A 215 13.02 -11.87 9.09
N TRP A 216 11.85 -11.63 8.53
CA TRP A 216 10.85 -12.65 8.20
C TRP A 216 10.84 -12.93 6.70
N THR A 217 10.77 -14.21 6.32
CA THR A 217 10.54 -14.61 4.92
C THR A 217 9.06 -14.74 4.63
N TYR A 218 8.65 -14.14 3.52
CA TYR A 218 7.33 -14.31 2.94
C TYR A 218 7.44 -15.00 1.58
N LEU A 219 6.53 -15.94 1.33
CA LEU A 219 6.42 -16.66 0.06
C LEU A 219 5.58 -15.84 -0.95
N PRO A 220 5.62 -16.20 -2.25
CA PRO A 220 4.85 -15.49 -3.28
C PRO A 220 3.33 -15.48 -3.04
N ASP A 221 2.83 -16.44 -2.26
CA ASP A 221 1.43 -16.49 -1.84
C ASP A 221 1.11 -15.61 -0.61
N ARG A 222 2.07 -14.77 -0.20
CA ARG A 222 2.04 -13.86 0.96
C ARG A 222 2.00 -14.56 2.31
N SER A 223 2.20 -15.88 2.36
CA SER A 223 2.36 -16.59 3.63
C SER A 223 3.72 -16.29 4.25
N ARG A 224 3.74 -16.02 5.56
CA ARG A 224 4.95 -15.84 6.35
C ARG A 224 5.45 -17.19 6.85
N LEU A 225 6.75 -17.46 6.73
CA LEU A 225 7.36 -18.62 7.36
C LEU A 225 7.45 -18.45 8.88
N GLU A 226 7.31 -19.55 9.63
CA GLU A 226 7.35 -19.52 11.10
C GLU A 226 8.73 -19.22 11.68
N LYS A 227 9.78 -19.62 10.96
CA LYS A 227 11.17 -19.38 11.36
C LYS A 227 11.68 -18.10 10.69
N PRO A 228 12.30 -17.17 11.43
CA PRO A 228 12.88 -15.98 10.83
C PRO A 228 14.05 -16.35 9.91
N PHE A 229 14.21 -15.56 8.85
CA PHE A 229 15.36 -15.58 7.94
C PHE A 229 16.66 -15.24 8.68
N LEU A 230 16.59 -14.26 9.57
CA LEU A 230 17.68 -13.82 10.44
C LEU A 230 17.09 -13.39 11.79
N ASN A 231 17.74 -13.80 12.87
CA ASN A 231 17.44 -13.31 14.23
C ASN A 231 18.71 -12.85 14.95
N ILE A 232 18.94 -11.54 14.98
CA ILE A 232 20.06 -10.92 15.70
C ILE A 232 19.58 -10.00 16.82
N SER A 233 18.36 -10.23 17.33
CA SER A 233 17.73 -9.37 18.34
C SER A 233 18.52 -9.23 19.64
N GLU A 234 19.39 -10.21 19.96
CA GLU A 234 20.27 -10.13 21.13
C GLU A 234 21.45 -9.17 20.95
N ALA A 235 21.86 -8.91 19.70
CA ALA A 235 22.96 -8.02 19.38
C ALA A 235 22.50 -6.59 19.04
N VAL A 236 21.29 -6.46 18.49
CA VAL A 236 20.73 -5.17 18.08
C VAL A 236 20.44 -4.30 19.29
N LEU A 237 21.02 -3.10 19.29
CA LEU A 237 20.70 -2.04 20.24
C LEU A 237 19.42 -1.34 19.78
N THR A 238 18.37 -1.41 20.58
CA THR A 238 17.08 -0.74 20.33
C THR A 238 16.45 -0.34 21.65
N SER A 239 15.52 0.61 21.64
CA SER A 239 14.83 1.06 22.84
C SER A 239 13.35 1.36 22.57
N PRO A 240 12.52 1.39 23.62
CA PRO A 240 11.11 1.78 23.51
C PRO A 240 10.92 3.31 23.45
N TRP A 241 11.98 4.12 23.54
CA TRP A 241 11.87 5.57 23.69
C TRP A 241 11.48 6.25 22.37
N GLU A 242 10.56 7.21 22.44
CA GLU A 242 10.13 7.99 21.28
C GLU A 242 11.30 8.79 20.69
N GLY A 243 11.48 8.69 19.38
CA GLY A 243 12.56 9.37 18.66
C GLY A 243 13.92 8.67 18.72
N ASP A 244 13.99 7.47 19.31
CA ASP A 244 15.17 6.60 19.20
C ASP A 244 15.15 5.88 17.85
N GLU A 245 16.14 6.19 17.01
CA GLU A 245 16.24 5.62 15.66
C GLU A 245 17.06 4.32 15.65
N ARG A 246 17.67 3.93 16.78
CA ARG A 246 18.53 2.74 16.84
C ARG A 246 17.76 1.44 16.64
N GLY A 247 18.41 0.50 15.97
CA GLY A 247 17.88 -0.84 15.78
C GLY A 247 18.49 -1.54 14.59
N PHE A 248 17.76 -2.50 14.05
CA PHE A 248 17.96 -2.98 12.70
C PHE A 248 17.39 -1.95 11.73
N LEU A 249 18.16 -1.53 10.72
CA LEU A 249 17.78 -0.41 9.85
C LEU A 249 17.79 -0.77 8.36
N GLY A 250 18.69 -1.67 7.95
CA GLY A 250 18.88 -1.99 6.53
C GLY A 250 19.25 -3.44 6.29
N ILE A 251 18.82 -3.94 5.14
CA ILE A 251 19.21 -5.26 4.60
C ILE A 251 19.30 -5.15 3.09
N VAL A 252 20.29 -5.80 2.48
CA VAL A 252 20.38 -5.91 1.03
C VAL A 252 21.01 -7.24 0.62
N PHE A 253 20.48 -7.83 -0.45
CA PHE A 253 21.03 -9.04 -1.05
C PHE A 253 22.11 -8.66 -2.06
N HIS A 254 23.21 -9.42 -2.10
CA HIS A 254 24.22 -9.22 -3.12
C HIS A 254 23.63 -9.39 -4.54
N PRO A 255 24.02 -8.63 -5.57
CA PRO A 255 23.46 -8.78 -6.93
C PRO A 255 23.69 -10.19 -7.52
N LYS A 256 24.70 -10.90 -7.00
CA LYS A 256 25.04 -12.29 -7.33
C LYS A 256 24.59 -13.29 -6.25
N PHE A 257 23.60 -12.96 -5.43
CA PHE A 257 23.14 -13.76 -4.29
C PHE A 257 22.83 -15.21 -4.67
N LYS A 258 22.21 -15.43 -5.83
CA LYS A 258 21.93 -16.77 -6.37
C LYS A 258 23.17 -17.67 -6.46
N PHE A 259 24.36 -17.09 -6.59
CA PHE A 259 25.62 -17.80 -6.74
C PHE A 259 26.49 -17.76 -5.48
N ASN A 260 26.52 -16.63 -4.78
CA ASN A 260 27.43 -16.44 -3.64
C ASN A 260 26.74 -16.50 -2.26
N GLY A 261 25.41 -16.44 -2.22
CA GLY A 261 24.60 -16.52 -1.00
C GLY A 261 24.81 -15.37 -0.02
N LYS A 262 25.39 -14.23 -0.44
CA LYS A 262 25.76 -13.12 0.45
C LYS A 262 24.61 -12.13 0.69
N VAL A 263 24.42 -11.76 1.95
CA VAL A 263 23.46 -10.74 2.42
C VAL A 263 24.18 -9.76 3.34
N TYR A 264 23.87 -8.48 3.24
CA TYR A 264 24.45 -7.43 4.09
C TYR A 264 23.35 -6.80 4.93
N VAL A 265 23.66 -6.50 6.19
CA VAL A 265 22.72 -5.88 7.14
C VAL A 265 23.36 -4.68 7.82
N TYR A 266 22.53 -3.70 8.18
CA TYR A 266 22.90 -2.45 8.86
C TYR A 266 22.13 -2.38 10.17
N TYR A 267 22.84 -2.30 11.29
CA TYR A 267 22.20 -2.25 12.61
C TYR A 267 23.05 -1.55 13.67
N SER A 268 22.39 -0.97 14.66
CA SER A 268 23.03 -0.35 15.83
C SER A 268 23.46 -1.41 16.84
N VAL A 269 24.63 -1.25 17.45
CA VAL A 269 25.19 -2.13 18.47
C VAL A 269 25.89 -1.33 19.57
N GLU A 270 25.99 -1.91 20.76
CA GLU A 270 26.89 -1.43 21.80
C GLU A 270 28.13 -2.34 21.88
N VAL A 271 29.31 -1.75 21.69
CA VAL A 271 30.60 -2.45 21.78
C VAL A 271 31.48 -1.72 22.77
N ARG A 272 31.79 -2.36 23.89
CA ARG A 272 32.64 -1.77 24.95
C ARG A 272 32.14 -0.40 25.45
N TYR A 273 30.81 -0.28 25.62
CA TYR A 273 30.14 0.96 26.04
C TYR A 273 30.16 2.11 25.02
N GLU A 274 30.56 1.82 23.78
CA GLU A 274 30.46 2.74 22.65
C GLU A 274 29.34 2.26 21.73
N GLU A 275 28.45 3.18 21.36
CA GLU A 275 27.39 2.94 20.40
C GLU A 275 27.97 3.04 18.98
N ARG A 276 27.62 2.08 18.12
CA ARG A 276 28.13 1.99 16.76
C ARG A 276 27.05 1.55 15.80
N ILE A 277 27.13 2.02 14.57
CA ILE A 277 26.58 1.31 13.43
C ILE A 277 27.52 0.19 13.04
N ARG A 278 26.94 -0.96 12.76
CA ARG A 278 27.63 -2.11 12.19
C ARG A 278 27.00 -2.54 10.88
N ILE A 279 27.85 -2.70 9.87
CA ILE A 279 27.51 -3.33 8.60
C ILE A 279 28.13 -4.72 8.61
N SER A 280 27.30 -5.77 8.59
CA SER A 280 27.75 -7.17 8.57
C SER A 280 27.36 -7.87 7.28
N GLU A 281 28.24 -8.75 6.80
CA GLU A 281 27.94 -9.75 5.78
C GLU A 281 27.55 -11.08 6.45
N PHE A 282 26.50 -11.71 5.96
CA PHE A 282 26.07 -13.06 6.29
C PHE A 282 25.98 -13.91 5.01
N ARG A 283 26.02 -15.23 5.17
CA ARG A 283 25.78 -16.20 4.11
C ARG A 283 24.52 -17.01 4.36
N ILE A 284 23.84 -17.38 3.28
CA ILE A 284 22.73 -18.32 3.33
C ILE A 284 23.18 -19.67 3.89
N SER A 285 22.34 -20.28 4.72
CA SER A 285 22.60 -21.61 5.25
C SER A 285 22.65 -22.65 4.13
N PRO A 286 23.65 -23.55 4.11
CA PRO A 286 23.69 -24.64 3.14
C PRO A 286 22.57 -25.67 3.38
N ALA A 287 21.93 -25.66 4.55
CA ALA A 287 20.86 -26.59 4.91
C ALA A 287 19.45 -26.04 4.65
N ASP A 288 19.29 -24.71 4.59
CA ASP A 288 17.98 -24.06 4.44
C ASP A 288 18.10 -22.73 3.70
N MET A 289 17.47 -22.64 2.53
CA MET A 289 17.45 -21.43 1.70
C MET A 289 16.62 -20.27 2.29
N ASN A 290 15.91 -20.50 3.40
CA ASN A 290 15.14 -19.49 4.13
C ASN A 290 15.78 -19.14 5.49
N THR A 291 17.07 -19.40 5.69
CA THR A 291 17.77 -18.98 6.91
C THR A 291 19.22 -18.60 6.60
N LEU A 292 19.71 -17.52 7.21
CA LEU A 292 21.12 -17.15 7.22
C LEU A 292 21.90 -17.93 8.27
N ASP A 293 23.12 -18.33 7.97
CA ASP A 293 24.03 -18.95 8.94
C ASP A 293 24.61 -17.87 9.86
N HIS A 294 24.19 -17.84 11.12
CA HIS A 294 24.70 -16.91 12.13
C HIS A 294 26.22 -17.01 12.31
N GLY A 295 26.79 -18.21 12.19
CA GLY A 295 28.23 -18.43 12.32
C GLY A 295 29.05 -17.87 11.14
N SER A 296 28.39 -17.45 10.07
CA SER A 296 29.02 -16.87 8.89
C SER A 296 29.21 -15.36 8.96
N GLU A 297 28.80 -14.70 10.05
CA GLU A 297 28.89 -13.26 10.18
C GLU A 297 30.32 -12.74 9.98
N ARG A 298 30.45 -11.71 9.14
CA ARG A 298 31.68 -10.92 8.98
C ARG A 298 31.37 -9.44 9.09
N ILE A 299 31.96 -8.77 10.08
CA ILE A 299 31.79 -7.33 10.30
C ILE A 299 32.58 -6.58 9.22
N ILE A 300 31.90 -5.97 8.26
CA ILE A 300 32.50 -5.27 7.12
C ILE A 300 32.99 -3.89 7.52
N LEU A 301 32.16 -3.13 8.23
CA LEU A 301 32.43 -1.76 8.64
C LEU A 301 31.73 -1.45 9.96
N GLU A 302 32.39 -0.68 10.81
CA GLU A 302 31.79 -0.08 11.99
C GLU A 302 32.04 1.43 11.99
N VAL A 303 31.02 2.18 12.39
CA VAL A 303 31.09 3.64 12.54
C VAL A 303 30.59 3.98 13.93
N GLU A 304 31.39 4.70 14.71
CA GLU A 304 30.98 5.18 16.03
C GLU A 304 29.89 6.24 15.91
N GLU A 305 28.82 6.09 16.70
CA GLU A 305 27.71 7.04 16.72
C GLU A 305 27.67 7.82 18.02
N PRO A 306 27.71 9.16 17.96
CA PRO A 306 27.71 9.98 19.16
C PRO A 306 26.31 10.24 19.75
N ALA A 307 25.22 9.85 19.07
CA ALA A 307 23.85 9.96 19.57
C ALA A 307 22.93 8.86 19.00
N SER A 308 21.77 8.69 19.63
CA SER A 308 20.77 7.67 19.31
C SER A 308 19.85 8.02 18.12
N ASN A 309 20.18 9.06 17.36
CA ASN A 309 19.39 9.53 16.24
C ASN A 309 20.27 10.02 15.10
N HIS A 310 19.67 10.18 13.93
CA HIS A 310 20.33 10.38 12.65
C HIS A 310 21.27 9.23 12.29
N ASN A 311 20.72 8.02 12.37
CA ASN A 311 21.49 6.80 12.17
C ASN A 311 21.60 6.38 10.71
N GLY A 312 20.91 7.06 9.76
CA GLY A 312 20.78 6.60 8.38
C GLY A 312 20.21 5.20 8.32
N GLY A 313 20.79 4.31 7.53
CA GLY A 313 20.46 2.87 7.58
C GLY A 313 20.17 2.20 6.25
N GLU A 314 20.18 2.95 5.14
CA GLU A 314 19.98 2.37 3.81
C GLU A 314 21.23 1.63 3.32
N LEU A 315 21.01 0.49 2.65
CA LEU A 315 22.04 -0.28 1.95
C LEU A 315 21.54 -0.60 0.54
N LEU A 316 22.31 -0.25 -0.48
CA LEU A 316 21.95 -0.49 -1.88
C LEU A 316 23.14 -0.99 -2.68
N PHE A 317 22.89 -1.79 -3.71
CA PHE A 317 23.88 -2.05 -4.74
C PHE A 317 23.61 -1.19 -5.96
N GLY A 318 24.64 -0.47 -6.42
CA GLY A 318 24.60 0.23 -7.69
C GLY A 318 24.70 -0.73 -8.87
N ASP A 319 24.35 -0.26 -10.06
CA ASP A 319 24.58 -1.00 -11.32
C ASP A 319 26.08 -1.25 -11.60
N ASP A 320 26.96 -0.50 -10.93
CA ASP A 320 28.40 -0.69 -10.94
C ASP A 320 28.86 -1.89 -10.08
N GLY A 321 27.95 -2.49 -9.30
CA GLY A 321 28.21 -3.66 -8.48
C GLY A 321 28.80 -3.36 -7.09
N TYR A 322 28.93 -2.08 -6.72
CA TYR A 322 29.44 -1.69 -5.40
C TYR A 322 28.32 -1.52 -4.37
N LEU A 323 28.68 -1.68 -3.10
CA LEU A 323 27.76 -1.47 -1.97
C LEU A 323 27.79 0.00 -1.56
N TYR A 324 26.63 0.63 -1.60
CA TYR A 324 26.37 1.98 -1.10
C TYR A 324 25.80 1.91 0.31
N ILE A 325 26.34 2.74 1.21
CA ILE A 325 25.96 2.78 2.63
C ILE A 325 25.63 4.22 3.00
N PHE A 326 24.44 4.45 3.56
CA PHE A 326 23.95 5.79 3.89
C PHE A 326 23.94 5.97 5.40
N THR A 327 24.76 6.90 5.87
CA THR A 327 24.95 7.20 7.29
C THR A 327 24.48 8.62 7.56
N GLY A 328 23.70 8.82 8.62
CA GLY A 328 23.38 10.17 9.09
C GLY A 328 24.57 10.84 9.79
N ASP A 329 24.42 12.11 10.14
CA ASP A 329 25.47 12.95 10.74
C ASP A 329 25.88 12.55 12.16
N GLY A 330 25.20 11.55 12.75
CA GLY A 330 25.43 11.07 14.11
C GLY A 330 24.62 11.80 15.17
N GLY A 331 23.67 12.66 14.78
CA GLY A 331 22.60 13.13 15.65
C GLY A 331 22.82 14.49 16.28
N MET A 332 21.95 14.80 17.24
CA MET A 332 21.81 16.11 17.89
C MET A 332 21.44 17.26 16.93
N ALA A 333 20.88 18.33 17.51
CA ALA A 333 20.45 19.48 16.72
C ALA A 333 21.64 20.22 16.09
N GLY A 334 21.63 20.31 14.76
CA GLY A 334 22.59 21.11 14.00
C GLY A 334 24.01 20.54 13.96
N ASP A 335 24.19 19.22 14.01
CA ASP A 335 25.49 18.53 13.83
C ASP A 335 26.66 19.20 14.61
N PRO A 336 26.64 19.20 15.95
CA PRO A 336 27.57 19.98 16.78
C PRO A 336 29.01 19.43 16.78
N PHE A 337 29.30 18.37 16.03
CA PHE A 337 30.54 17.62 16.13
C PHE A 337 31.67 18.26 15.31
N GLY A 338 32.72 18.70 16.01
CA GLY A 338 33.85 19.39 15.39
C GLY A 338 33.52 20.82 14.93
N THR A 339 34.41 21.42 14.13
CA THR A 339 34.28 22.84 13.74
C THR A 339 33.12 23.08 12.76
N PHE A 340 32.88 22.14 11.86
CA PHE A 340 31.94 22.29 10.74
C PHE A 340 30.84 21.23 10.71
N GLY A 341 30.78 20.35 11.72
CA GLY A 341 29.91 19.19 11.71
C GLY A 341 30.56 17.97 11.08
N ASN A 342 30.08 16.78 11.45
CA ASN A 342 30.43 15.51 10.81
C ASN A 342 30.09 15.51 9.32
N ALA A 343 28.94 16.05 8.92
CA ALA A 343 28.45 15.99 7.54
C ALA A 343 29.42 16.67 6.56
N GLN A 344 29.99 17.83 6.93
CA GLN A 344 31.00 18.55 6.14
C GLN A 344 32.43 17.99 6.31
N ASN A 345 32.71 17.25 7.38
CA ASN A 345 34.04 16.69 7.61
C ASN A 345 34.23 15.39 6.82
N LYS A 346 35.02 15.44 5.74
CA LYS A 346 35.34 14.25 4.92
C LYS A 346 36.24 13.24 5.63
N SER A 347 36.83 13.60 6.77
CA SER A 347 37.67 12.69 7.58
C SER A 347 36.85 11.71 8.42
N THR A 348 35.53 11.90 8.50
CA THR A 348 34.59 11.00 9.18
C THR A 348 33.76 10.21 8.16
N LEU A 349 33.07 9.19 8.65
CA LEU A 349 32.13 8.38 7.87
C LEU A 349 30.65 8.75 8.15
N LEU A 350 30.38 9.80 8.92
CA LEU A 350 29.03 10.24 9.31
C LEU A 350 28.55 11.40 8.44
N GLY A 351 27.27 11.42 8.10
CA GLY A 351 26.66 12.41 7.20
C GLY A 351 27.20 12.25 5.78
N LYS A 352 27.25 11.00 5.31
CA LYS A 352 27.87 10.56 4.05
C LYS A 352 27.00 9.56 3.31
N VAL A 353 27.25 9.50 2.00
CA VAL A 353 27.02 8.30 1.19
C VAL A 353 28.37 7.66 0.96
N LEU A 354 28.55 6.42 1.41
CA LEU A 354 29.78 5.64 1.24
C LEU A 354 29.61 4.67 0.08
N ARG A 355 30.71 4.29 -0.59
CA ARG A 355 30.72 3.32 -1.68
C ARG A 355 31.94 2.42 -1.57
N ILE A 356 31.72 1.12 -1.37
CA ILE A 356 32.77 0.12 -1.12
C ILE A 356 32.63 -1.12 -2.01
N ASP A 357 33.74 -1.81 -2.26
CA ASP A 357 33.82 -3.07 -2.99
C ASP A 357 33.89 -4.26 -2.04
N VAL A 358 32.80 -5.05 -2.02
CA VAL A 358 32.66 -6.25 -1.19
C VAL A 358 32.84 -7.56 -1.98
N ASP A 359 33.15 -7.47 -3.28
CA ASP A 359 33.44 -8.65 -4.09
C ASP A 359 34.84 -9.20 -3.76
N ASN A 360 35.08 -10.49 -3.98
CA ASN A 360 36.37 -11.16 -3.73
C ASN A 360 36.97 -10.92 -2.32
N ASN A 361 36.13 -10.72 -1.30
CA ASN A 361 36.55 -10.47 0.09
C ASN A 361 36.66 -11.75 0.94
N ASP A 362 36.56 -12.94 0.32
CA ASP A 362 36.66 -14.23 1.03
C ASP A 362 38.09 -14.51 1.54
N ARG A 363 39.09 -13.88 0.89
CA ARG A 363 40.50 -13.91 1.27
C ARG A 363 41.05 -12.49 1.13
N GLY A 364 41.74 -11.98 2.15
CA GLY A 364 42.29 -10.62 2.15
C GLY A 364 41.39 -9.63 2.90
N PRO A 365 41.35 -8.34 2.49
CA PRO A 365 40.57 -7.32 3.19
C PRO A 365 39.07 -7.57 3.04
N LEU A 366 38.29 -7.19 4.06
CA LEU A 366 36.84 -7.42 4.12
C LEU A 366 36.07 -6.59 3.09
N TYR A 367 36.63 -5.45 2.69
CA TYR A 367 36.21 -4.65 1.56
C TYR A 367 37.42 -3.95 0.93
N ARG A 368 37.25 -3.44 -0.28
CA ARG A 368 38.21 -2.56 -0.97
C ARG A 368 37.55 -1.23 -1.28
N ILE A 369 38.37 -0.25 -1.62
CA ILE A 369 37.92 1.04 -2.12
C ILE A 369 37.84 0.98 -3.64
N PRO A 370 36.70 1.32 -4.26
CA PRO A 370 36.62 1.53 -5.69
C PRO A 370 37.65 2.58 -6.13
N PRO A 371 38.51 2.28 -7.13
CA PRO A 371 39.60 3.17 -7.51
C PRO A 371 39.12 4.50 -8.07
N ASP A 372 37.86 4.57 -8.49
CA ASP A 372 37.26 5.79 -9.00
C ASP A 372 36.54 6.60 -7.91
N ASN A 373 36.53 6.21 -6.63
CA ASN A 373 35.91 7.05 -5.60
C ASN A 373 36.52 8.48 -5.58
N PRO A 374 35.70 9.52 -5.33
CA PRO A 374 36.09 10.91 -5.59
C PRO A 374 37.20 11.44 -4.67
N PHE A 375 37.40 10.84 -3.49
CA PHE A 375 38.30 11.37 -2.46
C PHE A 375 39.47 10.42 -2.13
N VAL A 376 39.78 9.46 -2.99
CA VAL A 376 40.85 8.46 -2.76
C VAL A 376 42.22 9.13 -2.58
N ASP A 377 42.49 10.17 -3.35
CA ASP A 377 43.78 10.89 -3.34
C ASP A 377 43.74 12.17 -2.49
N GLU A 378 42.61 12.49 -1.83
CA GLU A 378 42.48 13.69 -1.00
C GLU A 378 43.06 13.44 0.41
N PRO A 379 44.13 14.14 0.82
CA PRO A 379 44.77 13.88 2.11
C PRO A 379 43.81 14.15 3.29
N GLY A 380 43.66 13.14 4.15
CA GLY A 380 42.80 13.23 5.35
C GLY A 380 41.33 12.87 5.11
N ALA A 381 40.88 12.81 3.86
CA ALA A 381 39.54 12.33 3.54
C ALA A 381 39.47 10.80 3.69
N ARG A 382 38.28 10.30 4.04
CA ARG A 382 37.97 8.87 4.03
C ARG A 382 37.74 8.41 2.59
N PRO A 383 38.50 7.44 2.08
CA PRO A 383 38.39 7.00 0.69
C PRO A 383 37.07 6.26 0.40
N GLU A 384 36.34 5.83 1.44
CA GLU A 384 35.00 5.27 1.33
C GLU A 384 33.95 6.30 0.85
N VAL A 385 34.18 7.59 1.06
CA VAL A 385 33.19 8.64 0.82
C VAL A 385 32.92 8.81 -0.68
N TYR A 386 31.66 8.67 -1.06
CA TYR A 386 31.15 8.91 -2.41
C TYR A 386 30.48 10.28 -2.53
N ALA A 387 29.69 10.67 -1.53
CA ALA A 387 29.09 12.00 -1.39
C ALA A 387 29.00 12.40 0.08
N TYR A 388 28.86 13.69 0.37
CA TYR A 388 28.88 14.21 1.74
C TYR A 388 27.94 15.39 1.93
N GLY A 389 27.81 15.88 3.17
CA GLY A 389 26.94 17.01 3.49
C GLY A 389 25.48 16.63 3.57
N VAL A 390 25.18 15.41 3.99
CA VAL A 390 23.80 14.91 4.20
C VAL A 390 23.50 14.86 5.69
N ARG A 391 22.23 15.03 6.09
CA ARG A 391 21.82 15.06 7.50
C ARG A 391 21.43 13.68 8.01
N ASN A 392 20.34 13.13 7.47
CA ASN A 392 19.81 11.82 7.81
C ASN A 392 19.03 11.25 6.61
N MET A 393 19.76 10.85 5.56
CA MET A 393 19.17 10.15 4.43
C MET A 393 18.61 8.79 4.86
N TRP A 394 17.28 8.65 4.81
CA TRP A 394 16.59 7.46 5.32
C TRP A 394 16.36 6.40 4.24
N ARG A 395 15.53 6.67 3.22
CA ARG A 395 15.39 5.77 2.06
C ARG A 395 15.86 6.41 0.77
N CYS A 396 16.59 5.61 0.03
CA CYS A 396 17.10 5.91 -1.29
C CYS A 396 16.75 4.79 -2.26
N SER A 397 16.78 5.09 -3.55
CA SER A 397 16.64 4.08 -4.59
C SER A 397 17.35 4.50 -5.88
N PHE A 398 17.91 3.51 -6.57
CA PHE A 398 18.37 3.72 -7.95
C PHE A 398 17.18 3.64 -8.90
N ASP A 399 17.04 4.62 -9.78
CA ASP A 399 16.14 4.52 -10.91
C ASP A 399 16.60 3.36 -11.80
N ARG A 400 15.71 2.38 -11.99
CA ARG A 400 15.96 1.21 -12.87
C ARG A 400 16.00 1.60 -14.36
N GLY A 401 15.54 2.80 -14.65
CA GLY A 401 15.37 3.38 -15.97
C GLY A 401 14.16 2.81 -16.71
N GLU A 402 13.79 3.51 -17.79
CA GLU A 402 12.70 3.05 -18.65
C GLU A 402 13.04 1.67 -19.25
N PRO A 403 12.10 0.69 -19.23
CA PRO A 403 12.39 -0.69 -19.64
C PRO A 403 13.05 -0.88 -21.01
N HIS A 404 12.75 -0.04 -22.00
CA HIS A 404 13.23 -0.13 -23.38
C HIS A 404 14.42 0.80 -23.66
N THR A 405 14.33 2.08 -23.29
CA THR A 405 15.36 3.10 -23.60
C THR A 405 16.48 3.13 -22.57
N LYS A 406 16.24 2.60 -21.35
CA LYS A 406 17.12 2.73 -20.18
C LYS A 406 17.32 4.17 -19.72
N GLU A 407 16.50 5.09 -20.18
CA GLU A 407 16.54 6.48 -19.75
C GLU A 407 16.26 6.60 -18.25
N GLY A 408 17.02 7.47 -17.57
CA GLY A 408 16.98 7.65 -16.12
C GLY A 408 17.77 6.60 -15.32
N LYS A 409 18.18 5.48 -15.93
CA LYS A 409 18.85 4.38 -15.24
C LYS A 409 20.09 4.86 -14.47
N GLY A 410 20.21 4.44 -13.20
CA GLY A 410 21.37 4.67 -12.34
C GLY A 410 21.36 6.01 -11.60
N ARG A 411 20.33 6.85 -11.77
CA ARG A 411 20.12 8.04 -10.93
C ARG A 411 19.73 7.60 -9.52
N LEU A 412 20.42 8.09 -8.50
CA LEU A 412 20.20 7.72 -7.11
C LEU A 412 19.34 8.78 -6.43
N PHE A 413 18.08 8.48 -6.15
CA PHE A 413 17.16 9.38 -5.44
C PHE A 413 17.20 9.09 -3.95
N CYS A 414 17.14 10.12 -3.11
CA CYS A 414 17.15 10.00 -1.65
C CYS A 414 16.21 11.02 -1.01
N GLY A 415 15.58 10.63 0.10
CA GLY A 415 14.98 11.59 1.03
C GLY A 415 15.93 11.90 2.18
N ASP A 416 16.27 13.18 2.39
CA ASP A 416 17.10 13.64 3.50
C ASP A 416 16.24 14.41 4.53
N VAL A 417 16.23 13.92 5.77
CA VAL A 417 15.36 14.45 6.83
C VAL A 417 15.89 15.77 7.36
N GLY A 418 15.03 16.78 7.33
CA GLY A 418 15.28 18.15 7.76
C GLY A 418 15.50 18.35 9.26
N GLN A 419 15.99 19.52 9.64
CA GLN A 419 16.20 19.86 11.05
C GLN A 419 14.97 20.54 11.69
N ASN A 420 14.43 21.57 11.05
CA ASN A 420 13.41 22.47 11.60
C ASN A 420 12.46 23.08 10.56
N LYS A 421 12.89 23.23 9.31
CA LYS A 421 12.19 24.04 8.30
C LYS A 421 11.81 23.25 7.08
N TYR A 422 12.70 22.43 6.53
CA TYR A 422 12.51 21.80 5.23
C TYR A 422 12.94 20.35 5.25
N GLU A 423 12.12 19.51 4.62
CA GLU A 423 12.48 18.17 4.20
C GLU A 423 12.93 18.19 2.73
N GLU A 424 13.82 17.28 2.34
CA GLU A 424 14.55 17.37 1.06
C GLU A 424 14.50 16.06 0.26
N ILE A 425 14.38 16.18 -1.06
CA ILE A 425 14.62 15.10 -2.01
C ILE A 425 15.83 15.48 -2.88
N ASP A 426 16.79 14.57 -2.94
CA ASP A 426 18.06 14.75 -3.64
C ASP A 426 18.26 13.70 -4.72
N ILE A 427 19.03 14.09 -5.74
CA ILE A 427 19.70 13.14 -6.64
C ILE A 427 21.17 13.10 -6.24
N VAL A 428 21.61 11.96 -5.72
CA VAL A 428 22.95 11.75 -5.21
C VAL A 428 23.93 11.50 -6.34
N GLU A 429 24.95 12.36 -6.42
CA GLU A 429 25.99 12.34 -7.44
C GLU A 429 27.38 12.24 -6.81
N LYS A 430 28.30 11.68 -7.60
CA LYS A 430 29.68 11.43 -7.19
C LYS A 430 30.42 12.72 -6.83
N GLY A 431 30.97 12.76 -5.62
CA GLY A 431 31.82 13.83 -5.10
C GLY A 431 31.09 15.10 -4.69
N LYS A 432 29.75 15.09 -4.73
CA LYS A 432 28.94 16.27 -4.42
C LYS A 432 28.73 16.48 -2.93
N ASN A 433 28.52 17.75 -2.57
CA ASN A 433 28.20 18.22 -1.24
C ASN A 433 26.71 18.60 -1.19
N TYR A 434 25.93 17.99 -0.29
CA TYR A 434 24.50 18.28 -0.12
C TYR A 434 24.23 19.38 0.91
N GLY A 435 25.29 20.06 1.36
CA GLY A 435 25.19 21.35 2.05
C GLY A 435 24.95 21.27 3.55
N TRP A 436 24.45 20.17 4.12
CA TRP A 436 24.26 20.05 5.56
C TRP A 436 25.60 20.08 6.31
N ARG A 437 25.79 20.86 7.39
CA ARG A 437 24.81 21.70 8.11
C ARG A 437 24.73 23.17 7.71
N ALA A 438 25.39 23.58 6.63
CA ALA A 438 25.32 24.96 6.15
C ALA A 438 23.92 25.30 5.62
N ARG A 439 23.29 24.37 4.90
CA ARG A 439 21.94 24.49 4.34
C ARG A 439 20.98 23.45 4.86
N GLU A 440 19.70 23.81 4.77
CA GLU A 440 18.53 22.97 4.97
C GLU A 440 17.50 23.42 3.92
N GLY A 441 17.28 22.56 2.93
CA GLY A 441 16.56 22.81 1.70
C GLY A 441 17.18 23.98 0.95
N PHE A 442 16.33 24.87 0.47
CA PHE A 442 16.77 26.10 -0.19
C PHE A 442 17.25 27.19 0.78
N SER A 443 17.29 26.93 2.09
CA SER A 443 17.58 27.92 3.14
C SER A 443 18.92 27.70 3.82
N CYS A 444 19.60 28.79 4.17
CA CYS A 444 20.76 28.72 5.05
C CYS A 444 20.32 28.35 6.48
N TYR A 445 20.85 27.25 7.00
CA TYR A 445 20.72 26.86 8.40
C TYR A 445 21.80 27.56 9.25
N ASP A 446 23.07 27.20 9.05
CA ASP A 446 24.20 27.94 9.61
C ASP A 446 24.57 29.08 8.67
N LYS A 447 24.11 30.29 9.02
CA LYS A 447 24.38 31.51 8.24
C LYS A 447 25.87 31.79 8.07
N LYS A 448 26.73 31.44 9.03
CA LYS A 448 28.17 31.71 8.93
C LYS A 448 28.81 30.78 7.90
N LEU A 449 28.44 29.50 7.92
CA LEU A 449 28.90 28.54 6.92
C LEU A 449 28.31 28.86 5.55
N CYS A 450 26.99 29.04 5.46
CA CYS A 450 26.28 29.28 4.19
C CYS A 450 26.73 30.56 3.45
N THR A 451 27.15 31.61 4.17
CA THR A 451 27.65 32.86 3.54
C THR A 451 29.06 32.69 2.97
N ASN A 452 29.82 31.69 3.43
CA ASN A 452 31.10 31.36 2.86
C ASN A 452 30.85 30.69 1.49
N SER A 453 31.05 31.42 0.40
CA SER A 453 30.77 31.01 -0.99
C SER A 453 31.63 29.82 -1.50
N SER A 454 32.22 29.05 -0.60
CA SER A 454 33.18 27.96 -0.87
C SER A 454 32.61 26.56 -0.59
N ILE A 455 31.33 26.44 -0.22
CA ILE A 455 30.74 25.14 0.17
C ILE A 455 30.37 24.27 -1.06
N ASP A 456 30.35 24.82 -2.28
CA ASP A 456 30.07 24.12 -3.56
C ASP A 456 28.94 23.08 -3.42
N ASP A 457 27.85 23.52 -2.78
CA ASP A 457 26.72 22.68 -2.44
C ASP A 457 25.75 22.51 -3.60
N VAL A 458 25.17 21.33 -3.67
CA VAL A 458 24.09 20.96 -4.58
C VAL A 458 22.77 21.17 -3.85
N LEU A 459 21.85 21.87 -4.49
CA LEU A 459 20.50 22.07 -3.95
C LEU A 459 19.63 20.84 -4.24
N PRO A 460 18.65 20.53 -3.37
CA PRO A 460 17.73 19.43 -3.59
C PRO A 460 16.86 19.67 -4.83
N ILE A 461 16.44 18.58 -5.47
CA ILE A 461 15.50 18.65 -6.60
C ILE A 461 14.12 19.11 -6.15
N TYR A 462 13.80 18.89 -4.88
CA TYR A 462 12.57 19.35 -4.24
C TYR A 462 12.77 19.49 -2.74
N ALA A 463 12.23 20.55 -2.15
CA ALA A 463 12.17 20.71 -0.70
C ALA A 463 10.82 21.27 -0.28
N TYR A 464 10.27 20.75 0.82
CA TYR A 464 8.95 21.15 1.31
C TYR A 464 9.00 21.53 2.80
N PRO A 465 8.19 22.52 3.23
CA PRO A 465 8.29 23.06 4.58
C PRO A 465 7.60 22.18 5.64
N HIS A 466 8.01 22.29 6.90
CA HIS A 466 7.47 21.52 8.03
C HIS A 466 5.95 21.67 8.29
N LYS A 467 5.31 22.67 7.68
CA LYS A 467 3.85 22.83 7.68
C LYS A 467 3.13 21.80 6.80
N MET A 468 3.85 21.18 5.87
CA MET A 468 3.35 20.20 4.90
C MET A 468 3.66 18.76 5.36
N GLY A 469 4.87 18.51 5.84
CA GLY A 469 5.32 17.23 6.43
C GLY A 469 6.63 17.47 7.19
N LYS A 470 7.04 16.57 8.09
CA LYS A 470 8.14 16.81 9.05
C LYS A 470 9.26 15.77 9.03
N SER A 471 9.15 14.76 8.18
CA SER A 471 10.14 13.70 8.10
C SER A 471 9.94 12.98 6.78
N VAL A 472 10.71 13.37 5.78
CA VAL A 472 10.66 12.69 4.48
C VAL A 472 11.17 11.26 4.61
N THR A 473 10.40 10.32 4.10
CA THR A 473 10.77 8.91 4.14
C THR A 473 11.73 8.56 3.01
N GLY A 474 11.65 9.25 1.87
CA GLY A 474 12.27 8.83 0.60
C GLY A 474 11.27 8.04 -0.26
N GLY A 475 11.73 7.36 -1.30
CA GLY A 475 10.83 6.80 -2.31
C GLY A 475 11.49 6.01 -3.44
N TYR A 476 10.69 5.71 -4.47
CA TYR A 476 11.10 4.97 -5.66
C TYR A 476 10.63 5.65 -6.94
N VAL A 477 11.47 5.61 -7.98
CA VAL A 477 11.00 5.93 -9.34
C VAL A 477 10.15 4.78 -9.82
N TYR A 478 8.87 5.05 -10.07
CA TYR A 478 7.94 4.05 -10.58
C TYR A 478 8.38 3.64 -11.99
N ARG A 479 8.93 2.44 -12.11
CA ARG A 479 9.19 1.73 -13.38
C ARG A 479 8.30 0.49 -13.52
N GLY A 480 7.27 0.47 -12.67
CA GLY A 480 6.23 -0.54 -12.70
C GLY A 480 5.44 -0.47 -13.99
N CYS A 481 4.83 -1.59 -14.25
CA CYS A 481 4.03 -1.86 -15.42
C CYS A 481 2.56 -1.63 -15.17
N GLU A 482 2.10 -1.77 -13.91
CA GLU A 482 0.68 -1.77 -13.53
C GLU A 482 -0.03 -0.48 -13.92
N SER A 483 0.70 0.63 -13.85
CA SER A 483 0.24 1.97 -14.18
C SER A 483 1.20 2.67 -15.12
N PRO A 484 1.09 2.42 -16.44
CA PRO A 484 2.06 2.92 -17.41
C PRO A 484 2.24 4.44 -17.40
N ASN A 485 1.21 5.20 -17.03
CA ASN A 485 1.27 6.66 -16.95
C ASN A 485 1.96 7.20 -15.69
N LEU A 486 2.25 6.34 -14.71
CA LEU A 486 3.12 6.67 -13.59
C LEU A 486 4.60 6.43 -13.90
N ASN A 487 4.93 5.84 -15.06
CA ASN A 487 6.31 5.55 -15.41
C ASN A 487 7.18 6.82 -15.37
N GLY A 488 8.27 6.77 -14.60
CA GLY A 488 9.20 7.88 -14.41
C GLY A 488 8.82 8.88 -13.32
N LEU A 489 7.69 8.70 -12.63
CA LEU A 489 7.38 9.49 -11.43
C LEU A 489 8.20 8.97 -10.26
N TYR A 490 8.92 9.85 -9.58
CA TYR A 490 9.50 9.54 -8.28
C TYR A 490 8.42 9.67 -7.21
N ILE A 491 7.99 8.54 -6.66
CA ILE A 491 6.93 8.48 -5.65
C ILE A 491 7.59 8.34 -4.28
N PHE A 492 7.21 9.21 -3.36
CA PHE A 492 7.80 9.31 -2.02
C PHE A 492 6.72 9.67 -1.00
N GLY A 493 7.09 9.63 0.27
CA GLY A 493 6.16 9.96 1.35
C GLY A 493 6.83 10.68 2.51
N ASP A 494 5.98 11.12 3.43
CA ASP A 494 6.37 11.76 4.67
C ASP A 494 5.85 10.95 5.86
N PHE A 495 6.77 10.57 6.75
CA PHE A 495 6.51 9.72 7.89
C PHE A 495 5.49 10.36 8.86
N MET A 496 5.61 11.64 9.20
CA MET A 496 4.76 12.26 10.23
C MET A 496 3.36 12.61 9.74
N SER A 497 3.23 13.08 8.50
CA SER A 497 1.94 13.49 7.93
C SER A 497 1.21 12.37 7.22
N GLY A 498 1.91 11.30 6.85
CA GLY A 498 1.38 10.22 6.03
C GLY A 498 1.09 10.62 4.60
N ARG A 499 1.60 11.75 4.11
CA ARG A 499 1.34 12.20 2.74
C ARG A 499 2.13 11.35 1.75
N LEU A 500 1.47 10.92 0.69
CA LEU A 500 2.10 10.33 -0.49
C LEU A 500 2.17 11.38 -1.59
N MET A 501 3.33 11.49 -2.22
CA MET A 501 3.65 12.57 -3.13
C MET A 501 4.44 12.02 -4.31
N SER A 502 4.46 12.77 -5.42
CA SER A 502 5.24 12.42 -6.59
C SER A 502 5.93 13.63 -7.21
N LEU A 503 7.11 13.38 -7.78
CA LEU A 503 7.85 14.32 -8.61
C LEU A 503 8.01 13.77 -10.02
N LYS A 504 7.84 14.63 -11.02
CA LYS A 504 8.12 14.32 -12.41
C LYS A 504 9.01 15.38 -13.02
N GLU A 505 10.12 14.95 -13.63
CA GLU A 505 11.02 15.84 -14.33
C GLU A 505 10.41 16.29 -15.65
N ASP A 506 10.41 17.60 -15.90
CA ASP A 506 10.20 18.16 -17.23
C ASP A 506 11.56 18.22 -17.94
N HIS A 507 11.79 17.30 -18.88
CA HIS A 507 13.06 17.21 -19.60
C HIS A 507 13.37 18.43 -20.48
N ALA A 508 12.38 19.26 -20.82
CA ALA A 508 12.61 20.45 -21.62
C ALA A 508 13.19 21.60 -20.77
N THR A 509 12.80 21.69 -19.50
CA THR A 509 13.21 22.79 -18.60
C THR A 509 14.20 22.36 -17.51
N GLY A 510 14.23 21.06 -17.17
CA GLY A 510 14.94 20.51 -16.02
C GLY A 510 14.21 20.75 -14.69
N GLU A 511 12.98 21.27 -14.71
CA GLU A 511 12.19 21.52 -13.50
C GLU A 511 11.42 20.29 -13.05
N TRP A 512 11.15 20.19 -11.75
CA TRP A 512 10.40 19.09 -11.16
C TRP A 512 8.97 19.51 -10.84
N GLN A 513 8.03 18.81 -11.45
CA GLN A 513 6.60 18.99 -11.24
C GLN A 513 6.13 18.13 -10.07
N TYR A 514 5.49 18.79 -9.10
CA TYR A 514 4.94 18.17 -7.90
C TYR A 514 3.49 17.73 -8.11
N SER A 515 3.12 16.57 -7.60
CA SER A 515 1.72 16.13 -7.53
C SER A 515 1.46 15.29 -6.28
N GLU A 516 0.31 15.51 -5.65
CA GLU A 516 -0.17 14.69 -4.54
C GLU A 516 -0.63 13.32 -5.03
N ILE A 517 -0.47 12.30 -4.18
CA ILE A 517 -1.08 10.99 -4.36
C ILE A 517 -2.11 10.78 -3.25
N CYS A 518 -3.34 10.53 -3.65
CA CYS A 518 -4.48 10.35 -2.75
C CYS A 518 -5.01 8.93 -2.85
N MET A 519 -5.61 8.46 -1.76
CA MET A 519 -6.37 7.23 -1.80
C MET A 519 -7.67 7.44 -2.59
N GLY A 520 -7.92 6.55 -3.55
CA GLY A 520 -9.13 6.57 -4.35
C GLY A 520 -10.38 6.34 -3.50
N THR A 521 -11.44 7.08 -3.77
CA THR A 521 -12.74 6.93 -3.09
C THR A 521 -13.79 6.35 -4.04
N GLY A 522 -14.89 5.85 -3.48
CA GLY A 522 -16.01 5.34 -4.28
C GLY A 522 -15.57 4.22 -5.23
N GLN A 523 -15.94 4.33 -6.51
CA GLN A 523 -15.69 3.33 -7.56
C GLN A 523 -14.21 3.00 -7.82
N THR A 524 -13.29 3.87 -7.43
CA THR A 524 -11.84 3.70 -7.70
C THR A 524 -11.23 2.53 -6.90
N CYS A 525 -11.70 2.28 -5.67
CA CYS A 525 -11.20 1.24 -4.78
C CYS A 525 -12.31 0.28 -4.29
N MET A 526 -13.34 0.02 -5.10
CA MET A 526 -14.45 -0.88 -4.71
C MET A 526 -14.10 -2.37 -4.74
N PHE A 527 -12.94 -2.72 -5.28
CA PHE A 527 -12.54 -4.12 -5.40
C PHE A 527 -12.24 -4.71 -4.02
N PRO A 528 -12.82 -5.85 -3.62
CA PRO A 528 -12.55 -6.41 -2.32
C PRO A 528 -11.06 -6.77 -2.16
N GLY A 529 -10.50 -6.44 -1.00
CA GLY A 529 -9.06 -6.53 -0.74
C GLY A 529 -8.26 -5.29 -1.18
N LEU A 530 -8.85 -4.38 -1.99
CA LEU A 530 -8.33 -3.01 -2.09
C LEU A 530 -8.78 -2.22 -0.87
N ILE A 531 -7.85 -1.45 -0.33
CA ILE A 531 -8.07 -0.51 0.75
C ILE A 531 -7.79 0.90 0.22
N ASN A 532 -8.57 1.84 0.71
CA ASN A 532 -8.47 3.27 0.40
C ASN A 532 -7.97 4.07 1.60
N ASN A 533 -7.29 3.40 2.52
CA ASN A 533 -6.64 4.00 3.66
C ASN A 533 -5.36 3.21 3.97
N TYR A 534 -4.50 3.86 4.72
CA TYR A 534 -3.32 3.26 5.33
C TYR A 534 -3.07 4.00 6.63
N TYR A 535 -2.21 3.44 7.47
CA TYR A 535 -1.87 4.10 8.70
C TYR A 535 -1.02 5.34 8.45
N GLN A 536 -1.19 6.36 9.27
CA GLN A 536 -0.58 7.67 9.04
C GLN A 536 0.95 7.60 8.89
N TYR A 537 1.64 6.73 9.63
CA TYR A 537 3.10 6.78 9.67
C TYR A 537 3.74 5.95 8.56
N ILE A 538 4.19 6.59 7.48
CA ILE A 538 4.88 5.92 6.36
C ILE A 538 6.35 5.69 6.71
N ILE A 539 6.69 4.47 7.12
CA ILE A 539 8.03 4.14 7.62
C ILE A 539 9.03 3.93 6.48
N SER A 540 8.60 3.28 5.40
CA SER A 540 9.51 2.86 4.34
C SER A 540 8.77 2.55 3.04
N PHE A 541 9.54 2.42 1.97
CA PHE A 541 9.08 1.97 0.68
C PHE A 541 9.91 0.79 0.22
N ALA A 542 9.33 -0.04 -0.62
CA ALA A 542 10.04 -1.17 -1.19
C ALA A 542 9.56 -1.49 -2.60
N GLU A 543 10.34 -2.31 -3.28
CA GLU A 543 10.00 -2.91 -4.56
C GLU A 543 10.07 -4.43 -4.44
N ASP A 544 9.14 -5.16 -5.03
CA ASP A 544 9.25 -6.61 -5.17
C ASP A 544 10.08 -7.02 -6.41
N GLU A 545 10.36 -8.31 -6.56
CA GLU A 545 11.12 -8.83 -7.70
C GLU A 545 10.42 -8.55 -9.06
N ALA A 546 9.10 -8.31 -9.06
CA ALA A 546 8.34 -7.97 -10.25
C ALA A 546 8.41 -6.48 -10.60
N GLY A 547 8.92 -5.62 -9.72
CA GLY A 547 8.94 -4.17 -9.93
C GLY A 547 7.69 -3.46 -9.42
N LYS A 548 6.91 -4.12 -8.55
CA LYS A 548 5.77 -3.50 -7.91
C LYS A 548 6.23 -2.77 -6.66
N TRP A 549 5.64 -1.61 -6.43
CA TRP A 549 5.98 -0.77 -5.29
C TRP A 549 5.07 -1.04 -4.10
N LEU A 550 5.69 -1.06 -2.92
CA LEU A 550 5.05 -1.29 -1.64
C LEU A 550 5.34 -0.13 -0.68
N VAL A 551 4.38 0.13 0.19
CA VAL A 551 4.46 1.11 1.28
C VAL A 551 4.37 0.38 2.61
N LEU A 552 5.28 0.67 3.52
CA LEU A 552 5.24 0.21 4.90
C LEU A 552 4.65 1.33 5.75
N SER A 553 3.56 1.03 6.47
CA SER A 553 2.90 2.00 7.34
C SER A 553 2.59 1.45 8.73
N HIS A 554 2.52 2.37 9.70
CA HIS A 554 2.27 2.04 11.09
C HIS A 554 1.27 3.02 11.73
N PHE A 555 0.50 2.50 12.70
CA PHE A 555 -0.56 3.26 13.36
C PHE A 555 -0.06 4.25 14.41
N GLU A 556 1.05 3.93 15.08
CA GLU A 556 1.68 4.79 16.07
C GLU A 556 2.99 5.36 15.50
N PRO A 557 3.46 6.51 16.01
CA PRO A 557 4.72 7.07 15.56
C PRO A 557 5.84 6.07 15.88
N PHE A 558 5.97 5.59 17.12
CA PHE A 558 6.92 4.53 17.49
C PHE A 558 6.53 3.91 18.84
N ALA A 559 6.59 2.59 18.95
CA ALA A 559 6.79 1.89 20.22
C ALA A 559 7.18 0.42 19.98
N TYR A 560 8.47 0.09 20.07
CA TYR A 560 8.83 -1.25 20.52
C TYR A 560 8.40 -1.39 21.98
N CYS A 561 7.36 -2.18 22.28
CA CYS A 561 7.10 -2.61 23.65
C CYS A 561 8.12 -3.70 24.04
N GLY A 562 9.25 -3.30 24.62
CA GLY A 562 10.17 -4.26 25.23
C GLY A 562 9.49 -5.02 26.37
N SER A 563 9.58 -6.35 26.38
CA SER A 563 9.35 -7.12 27.61
C SER A 563 10.47 -6.78 28.60
N SER A 564 10.09 -6.19 29.73
CA SER A 564 10.99 -5.70 30.77
C SER A 564 11.82 -6.82 31.40
N GLU A 565 13.05 -7.04 30.92
CA GLU A 565 14.11 -7.67 31.72
C GLU A 565 15.50 -7.11 31.35
N ARG A 566 15.81 -5.89 31.81
CA ARG A 566 17.13 -5.49 32.36
C ARG A 566 17.14 -3.99 32.67
N ALA A 567 16.99 -3.66 33.95
CA ALA A 567 17.38 -2.35 34.45
C ALA A 567 18.92 -2.29 34.53
N PRO A 568 19.56 -1.18 34.13
CA PRO A 568 20.98 -0.98 34.39
C PRO A 568 21.22 -0.82 35.88
N SER A 569 22.22 -1.54 36.41
CA SER A 569 22.63 -1.45 37.80
C SER A 569 23.18 -0.06 38.11
N GLY A 570 22.50 0.70 38.98
CA GLY A 570 23.11 1.83 39.67
C GLY A 570 22.31 3.14 39.67
N ARG A 571 21.10 3.13 40.25
CA ARG A 571 20.54 4.28 41.00
C ARG A 571 19.30 3.80 41.75
N GLN A 572 19.31 3.92 43.08
CA GLN A 572 18.11 3.71 43.89
C GLN A 572 17.10 4.81 43.54
N VAL A 573 15.98 4.43 42.93
CA VAL A 573 14.79 5.28 42.83
C VAL A 573 13.80 4.77 43.87
N THR A 574 13.42 5.66 44.77
CA THR A 574 12.50 5.43 45.88
C THR A 574 11.11 5.06 45.38
N GLU A 575 10.52 4.02 45.97
CA GLU A 575 9.13 3.61 45.78
C GLU A 575 8.18 4.76 46.08
N HIS A 576 7.58 5.37 45.04
CA HIS A 576 6.24 5.96 45.06
C HIS A 576 5.94 6.47 43.64
N GLU A 577 5.48 5.57 42.76
CA GLU A 577 4.59 5.83 41.61
C GLU A 577 4.49 4.55 40.74
N ALA A 578 3.94 3.48 41.34
CA ALA A 578 3.45 2.33 40.58
C ALA A 578 1.95 2.54 40.34
N VAL A 579 1.59 3.22 39.26
CA VAL A 579 0.21 3.25 38.75
C VAL A 579 0.18 2.52 37.41
N GLY A 580 -0.37 1.30 37.49
CA GLY A 580 -0.76 0.36 36.44
C GLY A 580 -0.55 0.74 34.97
N LEU A 581 0.50 0.17 34.37
CA LEU A 581 0.53 -0.16 32.95
C LEU A 581 -0.09 -1.54 32.77
N SER A 582 -1.36 -1.57 32.40
CA SER A 582 -2.04 -2.77 31.91
C SER A 582 -1.48 -3.13 30.52
N SER A 583 -0.96 -4.34 30.41
CA SER A 583 -0.42 -4.96 29.20
C SER A 583 -1.50 -5.21 28.14
N THR A 584 -1.61 -4.33 27.14
CA THR A 584 -2.25 -4.63 25.85
C THR A 584 -1.50 -3.87 24.74
N CYS A 585 -0.34 -4.36 24.34
CA CYS A 585 0.40 -3.83 23.19
C CYS A 585 -0.10 -4.57 21.93
N GLY A 586 -0.86 -3.88 21.09
CA GLY A 586 -1.49 -4.46 19.89
C GLY A 586 -0.54 -4.45 18.69
N PHE A 587 -0.48 -5.55 17.94
CA PHE A 587 0.32 -5.68 16.72
C PHE A 587 -0.41 -5.00 15.54
N HIS A 588 -0.10 -3.73 15.24
CA HIS A 588 -0.84 -2.92 14.24
C HIS A 588 0.08 -2.22 13.22
N SER A 589 0.87 -2.99 12.47
CA SER A 589 1.64 -2.49 11.31
C SER A 589 1.16 -3.18 10.03
N GLN A 590 1.18 -2.46 8.90
CA GLN A 590 0.73 -2.96 7.61
C GLN A 590 1.79 -2.72 6.52
N LEU A 591 2.04 -3.76 5.73
CA LEU A 591 2.72 -3.68 4.44
C LEU A 591 1.65 -3.67 3.35
N LEU A 592 1.70 -2.67 2.49
CA LEU A 592 0.66 -2.39 1.51
C LEU A 592 1.26 -2.35 0.10
N LEU A 593 0.59 -2.95 -0.88
CA LEU A 593 0.95 -2.95 -2.29
C LEU A 593 0.04 -1.99 -3.04
N SER A 594 0.57 -1.09 -3.86
CA SER A 594 -0.30 -0.24 -4.69
C SER A 594 -0.88 -1.02 -5.87
N ILE A 595 -2.18 -0.90 -6.13
CA ILE A 595 -2.84 -1.44 -7.32
C ILE A 595 -3.91 -0.44 -7.77
N LYS A 596 -4.14 -0.32 -9.09
CA LYS A 596 -5.43 0.17 -9.60
C LYS A 596 -5.92 -0.66 -10.78
N LEU A 597 -7.20 -1.04 -10.73
CA LEU A 597 -8.00 -1.38 -11.91
C LEU A 597 -9.40 -0.79 -11.77
N LYS A 598 -9.63 0.39 -12.35
CA LYS A 598 -10.86 0.82 -13.05
C LYS A 598 -10.72 2.25 -13.61
N PRO A 599 -11.08 2.54 -14.87
CA PRO A 599 -11.43 3.90 -15.31
C PRO A 599 -12.91 4.20 -14.97
N PRO A 600 -13.25 5.41 -14.50
CA PRO A 600 -14.65 5.78 -14.28
C PRO A 600 -15.45 5.66 -15.58
N ASN A 601 -16.66 5.10 -15.52
CA ASN A 601 -17.61 5.19 -16.61
C ASN A 601 -17.94 6.66 -16.83
N ALA A 602 -17.67 7.16 -18.05
CA ALA A 602 -18.25 8.38 -18.55
C ALA A 602 -19.77 8.18 -18.70
N LEU A 603 -20.54 8.51 -17.66
CA LEU A 603 -21.99 8.57 -17.78
C LEU A 603 -22.39 9.90 -18.44
N GLN A 604 -22.70 9.76 -19.74
CA GLN A 604 -23.70 10.48 -20.53
C GLN A 604 -23.71 12.02 -20.49
N VAL A 605 -23.09 12.59 -21.52
CA VAL A 605 -23.46 13.90 -22.06
C VAL A 605 -24.94 13.85 -22.48
N VAL A 606 -25.81 14.51 -21.73
CA VAL A 606 -27.15 14.85 -22.20
C VAL A 606 -27.01 16.14 -23.04
N PRO A 607 -27.42 16.18 -24.31
CA PRO A 607 -27.27 17.38 -25.12
C PRO A 607 -28.25 18.45 -24.63
N CYS A 608 -27.70 19.59 -24.18
CA CYS A 608 -28.46 20.80 -23.89
C CYS A 608 -29.13 21.32 -25.17
N LEU A 609 -30.45 21.33 -25.18
CA LEU A 609 -31.24 22.25 -26.00
C LEU A 609 -31.53 23.50 -25.16
N ALA A 610 -31.20 24.66 -25.71
CA ALA A 610 -31.55 25.99 -25.22
C ALA A 610 -32.24 26.76 -26.37
N PRO A 611 -32.83 27.95 -26.17
CA PRO A 611 -33.46 28.54 -24.98
C PRO A 611 -34.85 29.14 -25.29
N GLU A 612 -35.66 29.45 -24.28
CA GLU A 612 -36.52 30.66 -24.30
C GLU A 612 -36.57 31.29 -22.89
N ALA A 613 -36.45 32.61 -22.84
CA ALA A 613 -36.55 33.50 -21.69
C ALA A 613 -37.69 34.51 -21.96
N PRO A 614 -37.98 35.50 -21.10
CA PRO A 614 -38.01 35.58 -19.63
C PRO A 614 -39.37 36.12 -19.11
N PHE A 615 -39.60 36.16 -17.79
CA PHE A 615 -40.45 37.22 -17.21
C PHE A 615 -40.04 37.61 -15.79
N VAL A 616 -40.21 38.90 -15.52
CA VAL A 616 -39.63 39.74 -14.45
C VAL A 616 -40.67 40.02 -13.36
N GLN A 617 -40.22 40.19 -12.11
CA GLN A 617 -40.64 41.17 -11.07
C GLN A 617 -40.41 40.57 -9.66
N SER A 618 -40.10 41.27 -8.57
CA SER A 618 -39.52 42.60 -8.27
C SER A 618 -39.33 42.67 -6.73
N TYR A 619 -38.26 43.32 -6.28
CA TYR A 619 -37.98 43.93 -4.96
C TYR A 619 -39.02 43.87 -3.81
N GLN A 620 -38.56 43.57 -2.57
CA GLN A 620 -38.42 44.57 -1.48
C GLN A 620 -37.72 44.05 -0.21
N SER A 621 -37.32 45.01 0.62
CA SER A 621 -36.21 45.09 1.58
C SER A 621 -36.51 44.74 3.05
N GLY A 622 -35.45 44.34 3.77
CA GLY A 622 -35.09 44.88 5.10
C GLY A 622 -35.52 44.13 6.36
N GLY A 623 -34.57 43.86 7.27
CA GLY A 623 -34.86 43.48 8.66
C GLY A 623 -33.69 42.83 9.42
N GLU A 624 -33.00 43.61 10.27
CA GLU A 624 -31.94 43.16 11.18
C GLU A 624 -32.46 42.41 12.44
N ARG A 625 -31.58 41.53 12.98
CA ARG A 625 -31.47 40.99 14.36
C ARG A 625 -32.50 39.95 14.86
N ARG A 626 -31.99 38.77 15.25
CA ARG A 626 -31.72 38.38 16.67
C ARG A 626 -31.15 36.96 16.80
N ARG A 627 -30.09 36.84 17.61
CA ARG A 627 -29.59 35.58 18.19
C ARG A 627 -30.69 34.92 19.03
N GLY A 628 -31.00 33.65 18.75
CA GLY A 628 -31.82 32.80 19.60
C GLY A 628 -31.12 31.47 19.85
N LEU A 629 -30.69 31.24 21.09
CA LEU A 629 -30.27 29.94 21.59
C LEU A 629 -31.48 28.98 21.58
N LEU A 630 -31.37 27.86 20.87
CA LEU A 630 -32.38 26.79 20.90
C LEU A 630 -32.23 25.96 22.19
N LYS A 631 -33.30 25.97 23.00
CA LYS A 631 -33.51 25.13 24.18
C LYS A 631 -33.57 23.63 23.80
N LYS A 632 -33.00 22.78 24.66
CA LYS A 632 -33.19 21.32 24.67
C LYS A 632 -34.67 20.98 24.99
N PRO A 633 -35.35 20.10 24.22
CA PRO A 633 -36.69 19.64 24.58
C PRO A 633 -36.61 18.53 25.63
N SER A 634 -37.35 18.67 26.73
CA SER A 634 -37.48 17.69 27.82
C SER A 634 -38.88 17.07 27.82
N GLY A 635 -39.09 16.08 26.94
CA GLY A 635 -40.24 15.17 26.96
C GLY A 635 -39.76 13.74 26.69
N PRO A 636 -40.57 12.70 27.01
CA PRO A 636 -40.22 11.32 26.68
C PRO A 636 -39.98 11.18 25.16
N PRO A 637 -38.95 10.43 24.72
CA PRO A 637 -38.67 10.24 23.30
C PRO A 637 -39.89 9.61 22.60
N ARG A 638 -40.24 10.16 21.44
CA ARG A 638 -41.32 9.63 20.60
C ARG A 638 -40.85 8.35 19.92
N ASP A 639 -41.79 7.47 19.58
CA ASP A 639 -41.48 6.31 18.72
C ASP A 639 -40.92 6.78 17.38
N GLY A 640 -39.85 6.13 16.94
CA GLY A 640 -39.03 6.49 15.78
C GLY A 640 -37.95 7.55 16.05
N ALA A 641 -37.78 8.00 17.30
CA ALA A 641 -36.66 8.87 17.65
C ALA A 641 -35.33 8.13 17.54
N VAL A 642 -34.30 8.81 17.03
CA VAL A 642 -32.95 8.24 16.86
C VAL A 642 -31.94 9.03 17.67
N ARG A 643 -30.91 8.35 18.19
CA ARG A 643 -29.74 8.96 18.82
C ARG A 643 -28.47 8.23 18.45
N LEU A 644 -27.33 8.89 18.63
CA LEU A 644 -26.01 8.31 18.44
C LEU A 644 -25.33 8.05 19.80
N ALA A 645 -24.71 6.88 19.94
CA ALA A 645 -23.95 6.47 21.13
C ALA A 645 -22.61 5.84 20.71
N GLY A 646 -21.56 5.92 21.54
CA GLY A 646 -20.31 5.21 21.22
C GLY A 646 -19.00 5.82 21.71
N GLU A 647 -18.92 7.14 21.91
CA GLU A 647 -17.68 7.79 22.38
C GLU A 647 -17.92 8.95 23.37
N ARG A 648 -16.90 9.27 24.19
CA ARG A 648 -16.89 10.42 25.11
C ARG A 648 -16.17 11.59 24.44
N GLY A 649 -16.93 12.54 23.90
CA GLY A 649 -16.41 13.78 23.32
C GLY A 649 -17.54 14.70 22.83
N PRO A 650 -17.25 15.95 22.42
CA PRO A 650 -18.26 16.93 21.97
C PRO A 650 -18.83 16.65 20.56
N GLU A 651 -18.39 15.58 19.89
CA GLU A 651 -18.79 15.22 18.53
C GLU A 651 -20.20 14.60 18.51
N ARG A 652 -21.17 15.35 17.97
CA ARG A 652 -22.59 14.95 17.89
C ARG A 652 -22.97 14.34 16.54
N ASP A 653 -22.00 14.13 15.65
CA ASP A 653 -22.18 13.81 14.24
C ASP A 653 -21.84 12.36 13.87
N ARG A 654 -21.34 11.54 14.80
CA ARG A 654 -21.04 10.12 14.56
C ARG A 654 -21.38 9.22 15.74
N GLY A 655 -21.69 7.96 15.47
CA GLY A 655 -21.90 6.94 16.50
C GLY A 655 -22.80 5.78 16.07
N ARG A 656 -22.94 4.80 16.97
CA ARG A 656 -23.89 3.69 16.87
C ARG A 656 -25.31 4.24 16.88
N VAL A 657 -26.13 3.76 15.96
CA VAL A 657 -27.52 4.16 15.82
C VAL A 657 -28.37 3.41 16.83
N GLU A 658 -29.06 4.18 17.68
CA GLU A 658 -30.08 3.65 18.58
C GLU A 658 -31.43 4.28 18.22
N VAL A 659 -32.47 3.45 18.13
CA VAL A 659 -33.84 3.85 17.80
C VAL A 659 -34.77 3.59 18.98
N HIS A 660 -35.72 4.49 19.21
CA HIS A 660 -36.74 4.34 20.24
C HIS A 660 -38.03 3.79 19.62
N ALA A 661 -38.52 2.66 20.11
CA ALA A 661 -39.80 2.07 19.70
C ALA A 661 -40.43 1.33 20.88
N GLU A 662 -41.77 1.39 20.99
CA GLU A 662 -42.54 0.72 22.05
C GLU A 662 -42.06 1.08 23.48
N GLY A 663 -41.67 2.34 23.69
CA GLY A 663 -41.26 2.84 25.02
C GLY A 663 -39.87 2.42 25.49
N ARG A 664 -39.02 1.85 24.62
CA ARG A 664 -37.62 1.49 24.92
C ARG A 664 -36.66 1.89 23.80
N TRP A 665 -35.39 2.06 24.15
CA TRP A 665 -34.29 2.22 23.20
C TRP A 665 -33.71 0.86 22.82
N GLY A 666 -33.26 0.74 21.58
CA GLY A 666 -32.51 -0.42 21.12
C GLY A 666 -31.65 -0.13 19.91
N THR A 667 -30.77 -1.07 19.59
CA THR A 667 -29.82 -0.96 18.49
C THR A 667 -30.44 -1.44 17.18
N VAL A 668 -29.73 -1.19 16.08
CA VAL A 668 -30.14 -1.53 14.72
C VAL A 668 -29.07 -2.46 14.15
N CYS A 669 -29.45 -3.59 13.58
CA CYS A 669 -28.51 -4.48 12.90
C CYS A 669 -28.06 -3.88 11.56
N ASP A 670 -26.84 -4.20 11.15
CA ASP A 670 -26.21 -3.71 9.93
C ASP A 670 -26.57 -4.49 8.65
N ASP A 671 -27.43 -5.51 8.77
CA ASP A 671 -28.06 -6.21 7.65
C ASP A 671 -29.05 -5.31 6.91
N GLY A 672 -28.89 -5.25 5.58
CA GLY A 672 -29.58 -4.28 4.73
C GLY A 672 -29.12 -2.81 4.93
N TRP A 673 -28.28 -2.51 5.92
CA TRP A 673 -27.84 -1.16 6.26
C TRP A 673 -26.95 -0.53 5.18
N GLY A 674 -27.24 0.70 4.78
CA GLY A 674 -26.53 1.38 3.69
C GLY A 674 -26.73 2.90 3.67
N ALA A 675 -26.18 3.55 2.63
CA ALA A 675 -26.12 5.02 2.54
C ALA A 675 -27.50 5.70 2.63
N ALA A 676 -28.53 5.08 2.05
CA ALA A 676 -29.90 5.59 2.11
C ALA A 676 -30.47 5.57 3.55
N ALA A 677 -30.18 4.53 4.33
CA ALA A 677 -30.59 4.44 5.73
C ALA A 677 -29.83 5.45 6.61
N ALA A 678 -28.52 5.61 6.36
CA ALA A 678 -27.73 6.64 7.02
C ALA A 678 -28.24 8.05 6.69
N ALA A 679 -28.64 8.32 5.45
CA ALA A 679 -29.22 9.60 5.06
C ALA A 679 -30.52 9.91 5.80
N VAL A 680 -31.38 8.91 6.01
CA VAL A 680 -32.59 9.04 6.84
C VAL A 680 -32.21 9.39 8.27
N VAL A 681 -31.29 8.66 8.90
CA VAL A 681 -30.84 8.91 10.28
C VAL A 681 -30.21 10.30 10.44
N CYS A 682 -29.28 10.68 9.56
CA CYS A 682 -28.61 11.97 9.65
C CYS A 682 -29.60 13.13 9.45
N ARG A 683 -30.56 12.99 8.53
CA ARG A 683 -31.64 13.97 8.37
C ARG A 683 -32.55 14.03 9.60
N GLN A 684 -32.91 12.90 10.20
CA GLN A 684 -33.68 12.84 11.45
C GLN A 684 -32.98 13.55 12.61
N LEU A 685 -31.65 13.49 12.65
CA LEU A 685 -30.81 14.15 13.65
C LEU A 685 -30.53 15.63 13.35
N GLY A 686 -30.99 16.15 12.19
CA GLY A 686 -30.84 17.56 11.79
C GLY A 686 -29.55 17.88 11.04
N PHE A 687 -28.85 16.89 10.50
CA PHE A 687 -27.70 17.07 9.63
C PHE A 687 -28.14 17.26 8.17
N ALA A 688 -27.31 17.95 7.39
CA ALA A 688 -27.57 18.21 5.98
C ALA A 688 -27.46 16.93 5.14
N ARG A 689 -26.50 16.06 5.46
CA ARG A 689 -26.29 14.77 4.77
C ARG A 689 -25.64 13.72 5.67
N ALA A 690 -25.72 12.47 5.23
CA ALA A 690 -24.87 11.40 5.73
C ALA A 690 -23.54 11.38 4.97
N VAL A 691 -22.44 11.25 5.71
CA VAL A 691 -21.11 11.03 5.16
C VAL A 691 -20.90 9.54 4.91
N ARG A 692 -21.32 8.69 5.84
CA ARG A 692 -21.18 7.22 5.71
C ARG A 692 -22.13 6.45 6.62
N ALA A 693 -22.55 5.27 6.16
CA ALA A 693 -23.16 4.22 6.97
C ALA A 693 -22.07 3.27 7.50
N SER A 694 -22.08 2.99 8.80
CA SER A 694 -21.12 2.13 9.49
C SER A 694 -21.77 0.80 9.90
N LYS A 695 -20.94 -0.25 10.00
CA LYS A 695 -21.31 -1.66 10.18
C LYS A 695 -20.40 -2.30 11.24
N LYS A 696 -20.72 -3.52 11.69
CA LYS A 696 -19.93 -4.35 12.59
C LYS A 696 -19.53 -3.68 13.91
N ALA A 697 -20.49 -2.97 14.53
CA ALA A 697 -20.30 -2.31 15.82
C ALA A 697 -19.05 -1.38 15.88
N GLU A 698 -18.71 -0.70 14.79
CA GLU A 698 -17.56 0.23 14.68
C GLU A 698 -17.51 1.24 15.84
N PHE A 699 -18.68 1.74 16.28
CA PHE A 699 -18.82 2.68 17.39
C PHE A 699 -19.12 1.99 18.73
N GLY A 700 -18.70 0.75 18.86
CA GLY A 700 -18.91 -0.13 20.01
C GLY A 700 -20.25 -0.86 19.99
N ALA A 701 -20.28 -2.03 20.61
CA ALA A 701 -21.47 -2.86 20.76
C ALA A 701 -22.43 -2.28 21.83
N GLY A 702 -23.73 -2.31 21.55
CA GLY A 702 -24.80 -1.88 22.43
C GLY A 702 -25.32 -2.97 23.37
N SER A 703 -24.44 -3.84 23.89
CA SER A 703 -24.77 -5.08 24.63
C SER A 703 -25.66 -4.95 25.87
N ARG A 704 -26.06 -3.73 26.25
CA ARG A 704 -26.99 -3.41 27.36
C ARG A 704 -28.39 -3.02 26.87
N LEU A 705 -28.62 -3.00 25.56
CA LEU A 705 -29.88 -2.66 24.91
C LEU A 705 -30.34 -3.85 24.06
N PRO A 706 -31.63 -4.03 23.77
CA PRO A 706 -32.08 -4.99 22.77
C PRO A 706 -31.77 -4.51 21.34
N ILE A 707 -31.61 -5.42 20.39
CA ILE A 707 -31.65 -5.11 18.95
C ILE A 707 -33.13 -4.97 18.56
N LEU A 708 -33.52 -3.83 18.01
CA LEU A 708 -34.93 -3.53 17.69
C LEU A 708 -35.25 -3.57 16.21
N LEU A 709 -34.27 -3.35 15.34
CA LEU A 709 -34.46 -3.35 13.90
C LEU A 709 -33.39 -4.20 13.22
N ASP A 710 -33.82 -4.90 12.19
CA ASP A 710 -32.99 -5.75 11.35
C ASP A 710 -33.49 -5.69 9.91
N ASP A 711 -32.61 -5.99 8.96
CA ASP A 711 -32.88 -6.01 7.52
C ASP A 711 -33.37 -4.65 7.01
N VAL A 712 -32.80 -3.56 7.56
CA VAL A 712 -33.31 -2.19 7.38
C VAL A 712 -32.92 -1.64 6.02
N ARG A 713 -33.88 -1.55 5.11
CA ARG A 713 -33.71 -1.07 3.73
C ARG A 713 -34.52 0.19 3.49
N CYS A 714 -33.81 1.31 3.35
CA CYS A 714 -34.40 2.62 3.08
C CYS A 714 -34.18 3.03 1.61
N SER A 715 -35.11 3.80 1.05
CA SER A 715 -34.98 4.52 -0.22
C SER A 715 -34.28 5.88 -0.07
N GLY A 716 -34.13 6.37 1.17
CA GLY A 716 -33.50 7.64 1.52
C GLY A 716 -34.49 8.79 1.69
N ARG A 717 -35.78 8.58 1.41
CA ARG A 717 -36.84 9.61 1.46
C ARG A 717 -37.78 9.47 2.67
N GLU A 718 -37.62 8.41 3.45
CA GLU A 718 -38.41 8.10 4.64
C GLU A 718 -38.29 9.21 5.69
N ARG A 719 -39.36 9.49 6.45
CA ARG A 719 -39.30 10.51 7.50
C ARG A 719 -38.54 10.03 8.73
N GLY A 720 -38.46 8.70 8.89
CA GLY A 720 -37.62 8.11 9.91
C GLY A 720 -37.39 6.63 9.75
N LEU A 721 -36.51 6.10 10.60
CA LEU A 721 -35.99 4.75 10.45
C LEU A 721 -37.04 3.64 10.54
N LEU A 722 -38.12 3.86 11.30
CA LEU A 722 -39.26 2.93 11.41
C LEU A 722 -40.16 2.90 10.16
N GLU A 723 -40.00 3.83 9.21
CA GLU A 723 -40.75 3.84 7.95
C GLU A 723 -40.01 3.08 6.82
N CYS A 724 -38.75 2.69 7.05
CA CYS A 724 -38.01 1.86 6.11
C CYS A 724 -38.53 0.42 6.11
N ALA A 725 -38.27 -0.34 5.04
CA ALA A 725 -38.54 -1.77 5.07
C ALA A 725 -37.61 -2.44 6.09
N HIS A 726 -38.15 -3.28 6.98
CA HIS A 726 -37.40 -3.99 8.02
C HIS A 726 -38.12 -5.29 8.41
N ALA A 727 -37.41 -6.23 9.04
CA ALA A 727 -37.92 -7.56 9.41
C ALA A 727 -39.06 -7.55 10.45
N GLY A 728 -39.23 -6.43 11.15
CA GLY A 728 -40.22 -6.23 12.22
C GLY A 728 -39.54 -5.84 13.53
N LEU A 729 -40.28 -5.23 14.47
CA LEU A 729 -39.69 -4.78 15.72
C LEU A 729 -39.25 -5.97 16.59
N GLY A 730 -37.96 -6.03 16.91
CA GLY A 730 -37.36 -7.09 17.75
C GLY A 730 -37.27 -8.46 17.07
N ALA A 731 -37.56 -8.56 15.77
CA ALA A 731 -37.33 -9.75 14.97
C ALA A 731 -35.97 -9.61 14.28
N HIS A 732 -34.97 -10.36 14.74
CA HIS A 732 -33.60 -10.35 14.22
C HIS A 732 -32.90 -11.68 14.49
N ASP A 733 -31.86 -12.00 13.73
CA ASP A 733 -30.91 -13.07 14.03
C ASP A 733 -29.48 -12.56 14.33
N CYS A 734 -29.31 -11.24 14.31
CA CYS A 734 -28.04 -10.58 14.60
C CYS A 734 -27.59 -10.61 16.07
N THR A 735 -26.29 -10.42 16.27
CA THR A 735 -25.62 -10.14 17.55
C THR A 735 -25.24 -8.66 17.67
N HIS A 736 -24.85 -8.19 18.86
CA HIS A 736 -24.40 -6.79 19.02
C HIS A 736 -23.06 -6.47 18.36
N GLU A 737 -22.35 -7.48 17.84
CA GLU A 737 -21.19 -7.24 16.97
C GLU A 737 -21.60 -6.71 15.60
N GLU A 738 -22.89 -6.75 15.27
CA GLU A 738 -23.49 -6.30 14.01
C GLU A 738 -24.28 -4.99 14.18
N ASP A 739 -24.07 -4.27 15.29
CA ASP A 739 -24.75 -2.99 15.52
C ASP A 739 -24.31 -1.94 14.49
N ALA A 740 -25.29 -1.29 13.86
CA ALA A 740 -25.12 -0.30 12.81
C ALA A 740 -24.76 1.10 13.37
N GLY A 741 -24.01 1.86 12.58
CA GLY A 741 -23.58 3.23 12.91
C GLY A 741 -23.75 4.21 11.75
N VAL A 742 -23.52 5.50 12.02
CA VAL A 742 -23.48 6.55 10.99
C VAL A 742 -22.44 7.62 11.30
N VAL A 743 -22.03 8.33 10.24
CA VAL A 743 -21.32 9.61 10.29
C VAL A 743 -22.11 10.63 9.46
N CYS A 744 -22.37 11.80 10.02
CA CYS A 744 -23.21 12.87 9.45
C CYS A 744 -22.41 14.16 9.25
N SER A 745 -22.93 15.10 8.44
CA SER A 745 -22.30 16.42 8.23
C SER A 745 -23.34 17.54 8.09
N HIS A 746 -23.00 18.72 8.61
CA HIS A 746 -23.77 19.96 8.43
C HIS A 746 -23.45 20.70 7.13
N ARG A 747 -22.39 20.31 6.41
CA ARG A 747 -22.05 20.94 5.13
C ARG A 747 -22.90 20.30 4.01
N PRO A 748 -23.71 21.08 3.28
CA PRO A 748 -24.35 20.59 2.05
C PRO A 748 -23.27 20.18 1.03
N GLU A 749 -23.63 19.34 0.06
CA GLU A 749 -22.75 19.08 -1.10
C GLU A 749 -22.49 20.42 -1.80
N GLU A 750 -21.22 20.79 -1.97
CA GLU A 750 -20.87 22.01 -2.70
C GLU A 750 -21.13 21.75 -4.18
N GLU A 751 -22.22 22.35 -4.69
CA GLU A 751 -22.44 22.52 -6.12
C GLU A 751 -21.33 23.41 -6.69
N GLU A 752 -20.74 22.97 -7.79
CA GLU A 752 -19.76 23.73 -8.58
C GLU A 752 -20.29 25.12 -8.92
N GLY A 753 -19.52 26.15 -8.55
CA GLY A 753 -19.77 27.54 -8.91
C GLY A 753 -18.48 28.20 -9.37
N GLU A 754 -18.51 28.72 -10.59
CA GLU A 754 -17.50 29.53 -11.25
C GLU A 754 -17.09 30.79 -10.46
N GLU A 755 -15.92 31.33 -10.84
CA GLU A 755 -15.32 32.64 -10.50
C GLU A 755 -14.70 32.75 -9.09
N GLY A 756 -13.49 33.27 -8.88
CA GLY A 756 -12.63 34.12 -9.69
C GLY A 756 -11.94 35.12 -8.75
N TRP A 757 -10.64 35.34 -9.01
CA TRP A 757 -9.66 36.27 -8.38
C TRP A 757 -8.81 35.75 -7.23
#